data_AF-A0A6H5KN17-F1
#
_entry.id   AF-A0A6H5KN17-F1
#
_cell.length_a   1.000
_cell.length_b   1.000
_cell.length_c   1.000
_cell.angle_alpha   90.00
_cell.angle_beta   90.00
_cell.angle_gamma   90.00
#
_symmetry.space_group_name_H-M   'P 1'
#
loop_
_entity.id
_entity.type
_entity.pdbx_description
1 polymer ?
#
loop_
_entity_poly.entity_id
_entity_poly.type
_entity_poly.pdbx_seq_one_letter_code
_entity_poly.pdbx_strand_id
1 'polypeptide(L)'
;MEPRDSRSGHRVAYVSLLALLATDLAFSFVGRVAAFAQPPHRGHMLTRTRTKWPLSPSAGRLSISSSSVSATRKCAQRCSTDTSCRMATEDQADENLAQVWASSISTKKELVPAIAEAAAKALAQLPEGASIDLALIHVSSIYGNAERLEYVVPELRKVLPGLSAVVGCSSAGAIGMQGKGRVVEIENRSCLGLTLATLPGVKVQPFYLADMDVPDPFDPPAVWKRAVQLRDSDIPATDAGGDAGARGKAGVGEPIFLSYSTTASIDALGDYMAGMDQTFPRSQKIGSIASTVSSLTRSCVFFGEGGTAGTVMEKGAFYREGMVGVSLTGDIRMRSFVSQGARRVGPTFNADKVDGPVVKSLRVAVRGADDEGQDDWISPALPPLAMIKQVQKKLSDEDSRLVQTNMLVGVAPELIGNTANEMMAISTGRDHFVVQGVLRTSLKDGSITVGDSVEPGARLQLFVRDRLAAGDEFQAALLAYKRRELLETLASSSGEGTSDARDGNGDIEEATQNVGVVDSAVSGPPSAGDEGQTTPFRAAGALLFPGLDRGRTLWEEDHYQSSAVFKTVPVPLGGFFTNGVAGALSEGSRTTLFGSSTSVAVFSPITARRTTVEPREGSTTVDDGSDARGVVVGEDGEEILGDDSDDFVVQRRDVKAGRAVLSGPVLYSVAESVAQPRNTLEALVWEKEAAVDRSRDRWPMSLLVSRCRMFNLEEKNKPRDVVAALINGKGNGGVAILAEVKRTAPVTGKLRRGEFDVVEFSRSLEGAGVAAIAVNTDPKFFGCSYEDLTSIRSAVTTPVMCSDVVVYPYQIYQARLAGADALKLIAPALPAKDLMYFHKISNALGMQCIVSVSSAKQMLMALNLPGIRAVSISNRDMATWALDTSRVERILGDTEVQKGLEGKDITLLVEGGLQTKGDLDRTKAAGISCVVVGEAFMRSEDPAKAAQDLLV
;
A
#
# COMPACT_ATOMS: atom_id res chain seq x y z
N MET A 1 24.46 -61.19 11.22
CA MET A 1 24.15 -61.48 12.63
C MET A 1 24.31 -60.19 13.40
N GLU A 2 23.21 -59.67 13.95
CA GLU A 2 23.23 -58.93 15.22
C GLU A 2 23.53 -59.93 16.37
N PRO A 3 23.86 -59.52 17.63
CA PRO A 3 23.34 -58.31 18.29
C PRO A 3 24.21 -57.63 19.39
N ARG A 4 23.56 -56.71 20.11
CA ARG A 4 23.81 -56.14 21.46
C ARG A 4 24.76 -54.93 21.55
N ASP A 5 24.47 -53.84 22.29
CA ASP A 5 23.93 -53.63 23.67
C ASP A 5 24.88 -54.08 24.80
N SER A 6 25.00 -53.40 25.96
CA SER A 6 24.25 -52.23 26.47
C SER A 6 25.01 -51.42 27.56
N ARG A 7 24.76 -50.10 27.58
CA ARG A 7 24.68 -49.14 28.73
C ARG A 7 25.28 -49.49 30.12
N SER A 8 26.20 -48.64 30.59
CA SER A 8 26.23 -47.97 31.94
C SER A 8 27.60 -47.29 32.17
N GLY A 9 27.78 -46.21 32.93
CA GLY A 9 26.84 -45.23 33.51
C GLY A 9 27.57 -44.07 34.27
N HIS A 10 26.99 -42.86 34.22
CA HIS A 10 27.12 -41.67 35.12
C HIS A 10 28.22 -41.61 36.22
N ARG A 11 28.99 -40.53 36.47
CA ARG A 11 28.92 -39.05 36.22
C ARG A 11 30.38 -38.49 36.06
N VAL A 12 30.65 -37.26 35.59
CA VAL A 12 30.62 -35.95 36.31
C VAL A 12 30.87 -34.77 35.31
N ALA A 13 30.32 -33.58 35.60
CA ALA A 13 30.45 -32.26 34.91
C ALA A 13 29.84 -32.17 33.47
N TYR A 14 29.08 -31.15 33.01
CA TYR A 14 29.10 -29.67 33.11
C TYR A 14 30.30 -29.03 32.37
N VAL A 15 30.19 -28.14 31.36
CA VAL A 15 29.04 -27.38 30.78
C VAL A 15 29.10 -27.28 29.24
N SER A 16 27.93 -27.06 28.62
CA SER A 16 27.58 -26.48 27.31
C SER A 16 28.63 -25.53 26.65
N LEU A 17 28.90 -25.56 25.33
CA LEU A 17 28.08 -25.25 24.11
C LEU A 17 28.19 -23.76 23.68
N LEU A 18 28.14 -23.52 22.35
CA LEU A 18 28.06 -22.25 21.61
C LEU A 18 29.36 -21.44 21.41
N ALA A 19 29.82 -21.42 20.16
CA ALA A 19 30.26 -20.20 19.47
C ALA A 19 30.06 -20.38 17.96
N LEU A 20 29.25 -19.50 17.35
CA LEU A 20 29.08 -19.35 15.90
C LEU A 20 29.19 -17.83 15.64
N LEU A 21 29.75 -17.44 14.49
CA LEU A 21 30.08 -16.07 14.05
C LEU A 21 31.38 -15.46 14.64
N ALA A 22 32.37 -15.28 13.75
CA ALA A 22 33.36 -14.21 13.77
C ALA A 22 33.84 -13.97 12.32
N THR A 23 34.29 -12.77 11.97
CA THR A 23 34.38 -12.28 10.58
C THR A 23 35.76 -11.81 10.13
N ASP A 24 36.10 -12.18 8.88
CA ASP A 24 36.86 -11.42 7.87
C ASP A 24 38.40 -11.18 7.97
N LEU A 25 38.96 -10.85 6.79
CA LEU A 25 40.25 -10.18 6.47
C LEU A 25 41.62 -10.83 6.83
N ALA A 26 42.35 -11.25 5.77
CA ALA A 26 43.83 -11.23 5.67
C ALA A 26 44.26 -11.10 4.18
N PHE A 27 45.52 -10.72 3.89
CA PHE A 27 45.89 -10.08 2.60
C PHE A 27 47.15 -10.66 1.91
N SER A 28 47.08 -10.84 0.57
CA SER A 28 48.17 -10.69 -0.44
C SER A 28 49.34 -11.70 -0.63
N PHE A 29 49.93 -11.58 -1.85
CA PHE A 29 51.34 -11.84 -2.26
C PHE A 29 51.81 -13.32 -2.49
N VAL A 30 52.59 -13.71 -3.51
CA VAL A 30 53.25 -13.06 -4.70
C VAL A 30 53.21 -14.01 -5.93
N GLY A 31 53.25 -13.47 -7.16
CA GLY A 31 53.59 -14.28 -8.36
C GLY A 31 53.71 -13.52 -9.71
N ARG A 32 54.71 -12.63 -9.88
CA ARG A 32 54.97 -11.90 -11.16
C ARG A 32 56.34 -12.27 -11.78
N VAL A 33 56.38 -12.52 -13.10
CA VAL A 33 57.56 -12.36 -13.99
C VAL A 33 57.08 -11.92 -15.39
N ALA A 34 57.90 -11.18 -16.15
CA ALA A 34 57.66 -10.69 -17.53
C ALA A 34 59.04 -10.50 -18.24
N ALA A 35 59.21 -10.08 -19.50
CA ALA A 35 58.32 -9.46 -20.51
C ALA A 35 58.87 -9.71 -21.96
N PHE A 36 58.43 -8.90 -22.95
CA PHE A 36 58.88 -8.85 -24.38
C PHE A 36 58.41 -10.02 -25.27
N ALA A 37 58.17 -9.89 -26.59
CA ALA A 37 58.42 -8.79 -27.55
C ALA A 37 57.32 -8.68 -28.66
N GLN A 38 57.40 -7.69 -29.55
CA GLN A 38 56.62 -7.59 -30.80
C GLN A 38 57.46 -8.00 -32.06
N PRO A 39 57.15 -7.59 -33.32
CA PRO A 39 56.66 -8.49 -34.37
C PRO A 39 57.67 -8.61 -35.55
N PRO A 40 57.25 -9.11 -36.74
CA PRO A 40 57.18 -8.20 -37.89
C PRO A 40 56.14 -8.51 -39.01
N HIS A 41 55.63 -7.45 -39.66
CA HIS A 41 55.38 -7.26 -41.13
C HIS A 41 54.59 -8.31 -41.98
N ARG A 42 53.84 -8.02 -43.06
CA ARG A 42 53.36 -6.86 -43.89
C ARG A 42 52.19 -7.42 -44.77
N GLY A 43 51.39 -6.70 -45.59
CA GLY A 43 51.25 -5.29 -45.99
C GLY A 43 50.46 -5.16 -47.32
N HIS A 44 50.01 -3.94 -47.70
CA HIS A 44 49.26 -3.58 -48.94
C HIS A 44 47.78 -4.06 -49.04
N MET A 45 46.76 -3.23 -49.39
CA MET A 45 46.50 -2.34 -50.55
C MET A 45 46.11 -3.09 -51.84
N LEU A 46 45.09 -2.75 -52.64
CA LEU A 46 44.12 -1.62 -52.71
C LEU A 46 42.70 -2.19 -53.07
N THR A 47 41.58 -1.50 -53.38
CA THR A 47 41.27 -0.17 -53.96
C THR A 47 39.94 0.42 -53.39
N ARG A 48 39.35 1.42 -54.06
CA ARG A 48 37.96 1.94 -53.95
C ARG A 48 37.43 2.20 -55.38
N THR A 49 36.16 1.91 -55.67
CA THR A 49 35.25 2.59 -56.64
C THR A 49 33.89 1.87 -56.67
N ARG A 50 32.72 2.40 -57.06
CA ARG A 50 32.04 3.72 -57.07
C ARG A 50 30.73 3.50 -57.87
N THR A 51 29.58 3.99 -57.35
CA THR A 51 28.37 4.47 -58.08
C THR A 51 27.48 3.59 -59.01
N LYS A 52 26.19 3.53 -58.62
CA LYS A 52 24.93 3.82 -59.39
C LYS A 52 24.32 2.83 -60.43
N TRP A 53 23.08 2.38 -60.12
CA TRP A 53 21.86 2.36 -60.99
C TRP A 53 21.82 1.40 -62.24
N PRO A 54 20.65 1.14 -62.89
CA PRO A 54 19.30 0.86 -62.34
C PRO A 54 18.46 -0.20 -63.15
N LEU A 55 17.17 -0.36 -62.78
CA LEU A 55 16.02 -0.78 -63.61
C LEU A 55 15.86 -2.24 -64.11
N SER A 56 14.61 -2.58 -64.45
CA SER A 56 14.11 -3.84 -65.04
C SER A 56 13.81 -3.69 -66.55
N PRO A 57 13.35 -4.74 -67.25
CA PRO A 57 11.91 -4.84 -67.54
C PRO A 57 11.32 -6.27 -67.60
N SER A 58 10.04 -6.34 -67.99
CA SER A 58 9.09 -7.47 -67.93
C SER A 58 9.07 -8.46 -69.11
N ALA A 59 8.47 -9.64 -68.90
CA ALA A 59 7.77 -10.42 -69.92
C ALA A 59 6.52 -11.12 -69.33
N GLY A 60 5.50 -11.46 -70.14
CA GLY A 60 4.30 -12.19 -69.68
C GLY A 60 3.19 -12.36 -70.73
N ARG A 61 2.16 -13.20 -70.42
CA ARG A 61 0.86 -13.42 -71.10
C ARG A 61 -0.09 -14.14 -70.10
N LEU A 62 -1.33 -13.69 -69.85
CA LEU A 62 -2.61 -13.95 -70.59
C LEU A 62 -3.01 -15.45 -70.60
N SER A 63 -4.25 -15.89 -70.28
CA SER A 63 -5.52 -15.22 -69.84
C SER A 63 -6.38 -16.27 -69.05
N ILE A 64 -7.69 -16.28 -68.75
CA ILE A 64 -9.01 -15.75 -69.26
C ILE A 64 -9.95 -15.70 -68.00
N SER A 65 -10.70 -14.63 -67.65
CA SER A 65 -12.08 -14.18 -68.04
C SER A 65 -13.23 -15.17 -67.71
N SER A 66 -14.51 -14.81 -67.50
CA SER A 66 -15.28 -13.53 -67.45
C SER A 66 -16.76 -13.81 -67.06
N SER A 67 -17.67 -12.89 -66.65
CA SER A 67 -17.63 -11.69 -65.76
C SER A 67 -18.98 -10.92 -65.86
N SER A 68 -19.67 -10.58 -64.75
CA SER A 68 -20.90 -9.75 -64.73
C SER A 68 -20.98 -8.89 -63.44
N VAL A 69 -21.11 -7.54 -63.43
CA VAL A 69 -22.10 -6.59 -64.03
C VAL A 69 -23.30 -6.37 -63.06
N SER A 70 -23.78 -5.15 -62.75
CA SER A 70 -23.60 -3.80 -63.34
C SER A 70 -23.51 -2.67 -62.28
N ALA A 71 -23.36 -1.42 -62.73
CA ALA A 71 -23.68 -0.21 -61.96
C ALA A 71 -24.56 0.75 -62.80
N THR A 72 -25.45 1.51 -62.17
CA THR A 72 -26.27 2.54 -62.80
C THR A 72 -26.29 3.83 -61.99
N ARG A 73 -26.40 4.98 -62.67
CA ARG A 73 -26.47 6.34 -62.10
C ARG A 73 -27.62 7.12 -62.74
N LYS A 74 -28.10 8.15 -62.04
CA LYS A 74 -29.04 9.22 -62.46
C LYS A 74 -30.51 8.84 -62.68
N CYS A 75 -31.36 9.36 -61.80
CA CYS A 75 -32.30 10.41 -62.21
C CYS A 75 -32.29 11.53 -61.14
N ALA A 76 -32.92 12.68 -61.39
CA ALA A 76 -32.88 13.85 -60.52
C ALA A 76 -34.19 14.68 -60.61
N GLN A 77 -34.30 15.76 -59.80
CA GLN A 77 -35.47 16.62 -59.61
C GLN A 77 -36.59 15.94 -58.76
N ARG A 78 -37.27 16.57 -57.79
CA ARG A 78 -37.24 17.93 -57.18
C ARG A 78 -37.31 17.75 -55.63
N CYS A 79 -37.13 18.73 -54.73
CA CYS A 79 -36.95 20.19 -54.83
C CYS A 79 -35.69 20.65 -54.08
N SER A 80 -35.24 21.87 -54.34
CA SER A 80 -34.15 22.53 -53.61
C SER A 80 -34.59 23.94 -53.20
N THR A 81 -34.47 24.28 -51.92
CA THR A 81 -34.64 25.63 -51.36
C THR A 81 -33.53 25.92 -50.36
N ASP A 82 -33.20 27.20 -50.21
CA ASP A 82 -31.95 27.74 -49.71
C ASP A 82 -31.43 27.32 -48.33
N THR A 83 -30.13 27.02 -48.33
CA THR A 83 -29.07 27.82 -47.65
C THR A 83 -29.35 28.34 -46.23
N SER A 84 -28.81 27.67 -45.22
CA SER A 84 -27.95 28.31 -44.20
C SER A 84 -27.29 27.27 -43.27
N CYS A 85 -26.11 27.59 -42.75
CA CYS A 85 -25.40 26.75 -41.80
C CYS A 85 -26.04 26.81 -40.40
N ARG A 86 -26.21 25.64 -39.76
CA ARG A 86 -26.18 25.51 -38.29
C ARG A 86 -25.39 24.28 -37.90
N MET A 87 -24.72 24.37 -36.75
CA MET A 87 -24.03 23.25 -36.12
C MET A 87 -25.07 22.25 -35.63
N ALA A 88 -24.83 20.97 -35.84
CA ALA A 88 -25.49 19.87 -35.13
C ALA A 88 -24.46 19.27 -34.17
N THR A 89 -24.86 19.02 -32.93
CA THR A 89 -23.98 18.50 -31.88
C THR A 89 -23.76 17.00 -32.04
N GLU A 90 -22.52 16.55 -31.87
CA GLU A 90 -22.18 15.12 -31.76
C GLU A 90 -22.58 14.63 -30.35
N ASP A 91 -23.87 14.39 -30.15
CA ASP A 91 -24.45 14.09 -28.83
C ASP A 91 -25.57 13.02 -28.93
N GLN A 92 -25.29 11.95 -29.70
CA GLN A 92 -26.13 10.76 -29.85
C GLN A 92 -25.28 9.48 -30.00
N ALA A 93 -24.69 9.02 -28.90
CA ALA A 93 -23.91 7.77 -28.85
C ALA A 93 -23.95 7.07 -27.48
N ASP A 94 -25.07 7.17 -26.74
CA ASP A 94 -25.26 6.54 -25.42
C ASP A 94 -26.34 5.44 -25.46
N GLU A 95 -26.13 4.42 -26.30
CA GLU A 95 -26.83 3.14 -26.13
C GLU A 95 -26.19 2.39 -24.95
N ASN A 96 -26.71 2.68 -23.76
CA ASN A 96 -26.16 2.32 -22.45
C ASN A 96 -25.98 0.79 -22.29
N LEU A 97 -24.76 0.31 -22.60
CA LEU A 97 -24.38 -1.09 -22.56
C LEU A 97 -24.39 -1.63 -21.11
N ALA A 98 -24.80 -2.89 -20.95
CA ALA A 98 -24.65 -3.57 -19.67
C ALA A 98 -23.18 -3.96 -19.42
N GLN A 99 -22.79 -4.10 -18.15
CA GLN A 99 -21.49 -4.68 -17.79
C GLN A 99 -21.44 -6.15 -18.21
N VAL A 100 -20.43 -6.54 -18.98
CA VAL A 100 -20.25 -7.90 -19.48
C VAL A 100 -18.82 -8.37 -19.20
N TRP A 101 -18.71 -9.59 -18.69
CA TRP A 101 -17.43 -10.27 -18.51
C TRP A 101 -17.30 -11.40 -19.53
N ALA A 102 -16.07 -11.79 -19.81
CA ALA A 102 -15.73 -13.00 -20.56
C ALA A 102 -14.52 -13.66 -19.91
N SER A 103 -14.46 -14.99 -19.92
CA SER A 103 -13.32 -15.74 -19.41
C SER A 103 -12.92 -16.82 -20.42
N SER A 104 -11.65 -17.16 -20.49
CA SER A 104 -11.11 -18.09 -21.47
C SER A 104 -9.87 -18.79 -20.96
N ILE A 105 -9.58 -19.96 -21.53
CA ILE A 105 -8.32 -20.66 -21.29
C ILE A 105 -7.70 -21.22 -22.59
N SER A 106 -6.38 -21.10 -22.69
CA SER A 106 -5.55 -21.77 -23.70
C SER A 106 -4.63 -22.80 -23.04
N THR A 107 -4.30 -23.85 -23.79
CA THR A 107 -3.34 -24.91 -23.43
C THR A 107 -2.26 -25.10 -24.49
N LYS A 108 -2.03 -24.08 -25.35
CA LYS A 108 -0.95 -24.10 -26.35
C LYS A 108 0.42 -24.14 -25.64
N LYS A 109 1.39 -24.84 -26.23
CA LYS A 109 2.76 -24.94 -25.69
C LYS A 109 3.60 -23.67 -25.90
N GLU A 110 3.18 -22.80 -26.82
CA GLU A 110 3.85 -21.57 -27.19
C GLU A 110 3.02 -20.37 -26.73
N LEU A 111 3.68 -19.34 -26.18
CA LEU A 111 3.04 -18.24 -25.50
C LEU A 111 2.21 -17.33 -26.43
N VAL A 112 2.77 -16.91 -27.58
CA VAL A 112 2.06 -16.00 -28.50
C VAL A 112 0.80 -16.66 -29.10
N PRO A 113 0.84 -17.94 -29.56
CA PRO A 113 -0.37 -18.67 -29.91
C PRO A 113 -1.35 -18.88 -28.74
N ALA A 114 -0.88 -18.97 -27.49
CA ALA A 114 -1.76 -19.08 -26.32
C ALA A 114 -2.51 -17.76 -26.04
N ILE A 115 -1.82 -16.63 -26.12
CA ILE A 115 -2.40 -15.28 -25.99
C ILE A 115 -3.46 -15.05 -27.07
N ALA A 116 -3.12 -15.31 -28.34
CA ALA A 116 -4.04 -15.12 -29.46
C ALA A 116 -5.27 -16.04 -29.38
N GLU A 117 -5.10 -17.30 -28.97
CA GLU A 117 -6.23 -18.23 -28.80
C GLU A 117 -7.14 -17.81 -27.63
N ALA A 118 -6.57 -17.40 -26.50
CA ALA A 118 -7.34 -16.94 -25.34
C ALA A 118 -8.11 -15.64 -25.67
N ALA A 119 -7.44 -14.65 -26.27
CA ALA A 119 -8.06 -13.41 -26.72
C ALA A 119 -9.26 -13.66 -27.65
N ALA A 120 -9.09 -14.50 -28.68
CA ALA A 120 -10.17 -14.85 -29.60
C ALA A 120 -11.35 -15.56 -28.88
N LYS A 121 -11.06 -16.47 -27.94
CA LYS A 121 -12.09 -17.16 -27.13
C LYS A 121 -12.83 -16.22 -26.18
N ALA A 122 -12.16 -15.22 -25.61
CA ALA A 122 -12.78 -14.24 -24.73
C ALA A 122 -13.63 -13.23 -25.51
N LEU A 123 -13.09 -12.68 -26.61
CA LEU A 123 -13.83 -11.79 -27.53
C LEU A 123 -15.13 -12.42 -28.02
N ALA A 124 -15.09 -13.70 -28.43
CA ALA A 124 -16.27 -14.44 -28.91
C ALA A 124 -17.36 -14.69 -27.83
N GLN A 125 -17.19 -14.19 -26.61
CA GLN A 125 -18.21 -14.22 -25.55
C GLN A 125 -18.82 -12.84 -25.26
N LEU A 126 -18.10 -11.75 -25.57
CA LEU A 126 -18.55 -10.37 -25.45
C LEU A 126 -19.49 -9.97 -26.61
N PRO A 127 -20.24 -8.86 -26.50
CA PRO A 127 -20.93 -8.25 -27.64
C PRO A 127 -19.96 -7.78 -28.71
N GLU A 128 -20.39 -7.77 -29.97
CA GLU A 128 -19.62 -7.21 -31.08
C GLU A 128 -19.47 -5.69 -30.89
N GLY A 129 -18.23 -5.18 -30.97
CA GLY A 129 -17.91 -3.77 -30.75
C GLY A 129 -17.79 -3.31 -29.29
N ALA A 130 -17.92 -4.20 -28.29
CA ALA A 130 -17.80 -3.83 -26.88
C ALA A 130 -16.41 -3.30 -26.49
N SER A 131 -16.36 -2.31 -25.58
CA SER A 131 -15.11 -1.84 -24.96
C SER A 131 -14.48 -2.94 -24.10
N ILE A 132 -13.16 -2.86 -23.92
CA ILE A 132 -12.39 -3.81 -23.11
C ILE A 132 -11.65 -3.02 -22.04
N ASP A 133 -12.34 -2.75 -20.95
CA ASP A 133 -11.89 -1.79 -19.94
C ASP A 133 -10.87 -2.41 -18.99
N LEU A 134 -10.98 -3.72 -18.74
CA LEU A 134 -10.01 -4.50 -17.96
C LEU A 134 -9.72 -5.86 -18.59
N ALA A 135 -8.44 -6.23 -18.67
CA ALA A 135 -7.98 -7.60 -18.88
C ALA A 135 -7.20 -8.12 -17.66
N LEU A 136 -7.63 -9.28 -17.15
CA LEU A 136 -6.93 -10.05 -16.12
C LEU A 136 -6.35 -11.31 -16.76
N ILE A 137 -5.03 -11.45 -16.73
CA ILE A 137 -4.30 -12.49 -17.46
C ILE A 137 -3.31 -13.24 -16.57
N HIS A 138 -3.42 -14.57 -16.56
CA HIS A 138 -2.69 -15.46 -15.66
C HIS A 138 -1.92 -16.49 -16.49
N VAL A 139 -0.59 -16.43 -16.44
CA VAL A 139 0.29 -17.09 -17.40
C VAL A 139 1.15 -18.15 -16.71
N SER A 140 1.03 -19.40 -17.15
CA SER A 140 1.81 -20.51 -16.58
C SER A 140 3.32 -20.25 -16.64
N SER A 141 4.02 -20.39 -15.51
CA SER A 141 5.48 -20.18 -15.46
C SER A 141 6.28 -21.16 -16.33
N ILE A 142 5.64 -22.22 -16.85
CA ILE A 142 6.22 -23.20 -17.79
C ILE A 142 6.65 -22.57 -19.13
N TYR A 143 6.12 -21.42 -19.54
CA TYR A 143 6.64 -20.72 -20.73
C TYR A 143 8.12 -20.28 -20.56
N GLY A 144 8.61 -20.27 -19.32
CA GLY A 144 9.95 -20.78 -18.95
C GLY A 144 11.08 -19.75 -18.96
N ASN A 145 11.15 -18.91 -20.00
CA ASN A 145 12.12 -17.83 -20.09
C ASN A 145 11.45 -16.49 -19.76
N ALA A 146 12.10 -15.64 -18.96
CA ALA A 146 11.57 -14.31 -18.66
C ALA A 146 11.49 -13.41 -19.90
N GLU A 147 12.45 -13.55 -20.80
CA GLU A 147 12.47 -13.01 -22.18
C GLU A 147 11.26 -13.44 -23.04
N ARG A 148 10.35 -14.28 -22.53
CA ARG A 148 9.06 -14.58 -23.18
C ARG A 148 7.91 -13.91 -22.45
N LEU A 149 7.96 -13.86 -21.11
CA LEU A 149 6.89 -13.28 -20.29
C LEU A 149 6.83 -11.74 -20.40
N GLU A 150 7.94 -11.07 -20.75
CA GLU A 150 7.93 -9.64 -21.10
C GLU A 150 7.01 -9.32 -22.30
N TYR A 151 6.81 -10.27 -23.22
CA TYR A 151 5.94 -10.10 -24.40
C TYR A 151 4.45 -10.28 -24.09
N VAL A 152 4.05 -10.65 -22.86
CA VAL A 152 2.62 -10.91 -22.53
C VAL A 152 1.74 -9.69 -22.80
N VAL A 153 2.11 -8.52 -22.26
CA VAL A 153 1.33 -7.28 -22.45
C VAL A 153 1.42 -6.74 -23.89
N PRO A 154 2.60 -6.66 -24.53
CA PRO A 154 2.72 -6.27 -25.94
C PRO A 154 1.90 -7.16 -26.90
N GLU A 155 1.97 -8.48 -26.79
CA GLU A 155 1.22 -9.37 -27.69
C GLU A 155 -0.29 -9.35 -27.38
N LEU A 156 -0.70 -9.22 -26.12
CA LEU A 156 -2.12 -9.07 -25.77
C LEU A 156 -2.71 -7.78 -26.38
N ARG A 157 -1.97 -6.66 -26.32
CA ARG A 157 -2.40 -5.37 -26.92
C ARG A 157 -2.45 -5.40 -28.45
N LYS A 158 -1.67 -6.27 -29.13
CA LYS A 158 -1.79 -6.49 -30.58
C LYS A 158 -3.07 -7.23 -30.98
N VAL A 159 -3.55 -8.17 -30.15
CA VAL A 159 -4.77 -8.95 -30.42
C VAL A 159 -6.04 -8.36 -29.80
N LEU A 160 -5.90 -7.46 -28.83
CA LEU A 160 -6.98 -6.66 -28.22
C LEU A 160 -6.72 -5.15 -28.42
N PRO A 161 -6.83 -4.63 -29.67
CA PRO A 161 -6.76 -3.19 -29.92
C PRO A 161 -7.93 -2.48 -29.20
N GLY A 162 -7.64 -1.42 -28.45
CA GLY A 162 -8.62 -0.72 -27.62
C GLY A 162 -8.73 -1.22 -26.17
N LEU A 163 -7.89 -2.18 -25.75
CA LEU A 163 -7.77 -2.58 -24.34
C LEU A 163 -7.31 -1.40 -23.46
N SER A 164 -8.10 -1.01 -22.46
CA SER A 164 -7.76 0.07 -21.53
C SER A 164 -6.71 -0.40 -20.52
N ALA A 165 -7.10 -1.15 -19.47
CA ALA A 165 -6.16 -1.62 -18.44
C ALA A 165 -5.85 -3.13 -18.59
N VAL A 166 -4.59 -3.52 -18.33
CA VAL A 166 -4.21 -4.92 -18.12
C VAL A 166 -3.45 -5.10 -16.81
N VAL A 167 -3.79 -6.16 -16.06
CA VAL A 167 -3.15 -6.55 -14.80
C VAL A 167 -3.03 -8.08 -14.76
N GLY A 168 -1.91 -8.62 -14.27
CA GLY A 168 -1.74 -10.07 -14.22
C GLY A 168 -0.42 -10.55 -13.64
N CYS A 169 -0.23 -11.87 -13.62
CA CYS A 169 0.93 -12.50 -13.01
C CYS A 169 1.28 -13.89 -13.59
N SER A 170 2.44 -14.41 -13.18
CA SER A 170 2.75 -15.84 -13.34
C SER A 170 1.84 -16.72 -12.49
N SER A 171 1.56 -17.93 -12.96
CA SER A 171 0.90 -18.96 -12.18
C SER A 171 1.53 -20.36 -12.31
N ALA A 172 1.24 -21.23 -11.35
CA ALA A 172 1.43 -22.67 -11.44
C ALA A 172 0.30 -23.35 -12.26
N GLY A 173 -0.89 -22.75 -12.25
CA GLY A 173 -2.04 -23.18 -13.02
C GLY A 173 -3.07 -22.06 -13.18
N ALA A 174 -3.90 -22.14 -14.22
CA ALA A 174 -4.89 -21.12 -14.57
C ALA A 174 -6.32 -21.70 -14.56
N ILE A 175 -7.30 -20.82 -14.38
CA ILE A 175 -8.74 -21.12 -14.39
C ILE A 175 -9.39 -20.25 -15.45
N GLY A 176 -10.21 -20.85 -16.32
CA GLY A 176 -10.98 -20.11 -17.30
C GLY A 176 -12.01 -20.95 -18.03
N MET A 177 -12.85 -20.32 -18.84
CA MET A 177 -13.94 -21.00 -19.54
C MET A 177 -13.51 -21.67 -20.85
N GLN A 178 -14.07 -22.85 -21.13
CA GLN A 178 -14.05 -23.53 -22.42
C GLN A 178 -15.42 -23.36 -23.11
N GLY A 179 -15.76 -22.11 -23.44
CA GLY A 179 -17.09 -21.72 -23.91
C GLY A 179 -18.08 -21.46 -22.76
N LYS A 180 -19.26 -20.91 -23.08
CA LYS A 180 -20.17 -20.24 -22.13
C LYS A 180 -20.76 -21.10 -20.99
N GLY A 181 -20.52 -22.41 -20.97
CA GLY A 181 -21.10 -23.35 -19.99
C GLY A 181 -20.13 -24.32 -19.31
N ARG A 182 -18.82 -24.16 -19.49
CA ARG A 182 -17.81 -25.05 -18.87
C ARG A 182 -16.61 -24.26 -18.38
N VAL A 183 -16.38 -24.27 -17.06
CA VAL A 183 -15.10 -23.85 -16.47
C VAL A 183 -14.08 -25.00 -16.51
N VAL A 184 -12.80 -24.66 -16.59
CA VAL A 184 -11.67 -25.59 -16.63
C VAL A 184 -10.52 -25.04 -15.78
N GLU A 185 -10.02 -25.86 -14.87
CA GLU A 185 -8.75 -25.67 -14.16
C GLU A 185 -7.63 -26.41 -14.90
N ILE A 186 -6.48 -25.77 -15.13
CA ILE A 186 -5.27 -26.42 -15.66
C ILE A 186 -4.09 -26.19 -14.71
N GLU A 187 -3.79 -27.19 -13.90
CA GLU A 187 -2.60 -27.23 -13.04
C GLU A 187 -1.35 -27.74 -13.77
N ASN A 188 -0.19 -27.21 -13.37
CA ASN A 188 1.17 -27.73 -13.61
C ASN A 188 1.51 -28.07 -15.07
N ARG A 189 0.87 -27.36 -16.02
CA ARG A 189 1.00 -27.53 -17.47
C ARG A 189 0.96 -26.17 -18.17
N SER A 190 1.47 -26.10 -19.40
CA SER A 190 1.37 -24.91 -20.26
C SER A 190 -0.10 -24.49 -20.40
N CYS A 191 -0.44 -23.36 -19.80
CA CYS A 191 -1.77 -22.78 -19.86
C CYS A 191 -1.73 -21.26 -19.70
N LEU A 192 -2.77 -20.60 -20.21
CA LEU A 192 -2.98 -19.17 -20.09
C LEU A 192 -4.46 -18.92 -19.86
N GLY A 193 -4.80 -18.34 -18.71
CA GLY A 193 -6.13 -17.82 -18.42
C GLY A 193 -6.22 -16.36 -18.82
N LEU A 194 -7.33 -15.96 -19.43
CA LEU A 194 -7.62 -14.56 -19.75
C LEU A 194 -9.09 -14.28 -19.46
N THR A 195 -9.32 -13.31 -18.57
CA THR A 195 -10.62 -12.72 -18.27
C THR A 195 -10.65 -11.30 -18.80
N LEU A 196 -11.72 -10.92 -19.51
CA LEU A 196 -11.98 -9.58 -20.02
C LEU A 196 -13.25 -9.03 -19.37
N ALA A 197 -13.31 -7.72 -19.14
CA ALA A 197 -14.51 -7.04 -18.67
C ALA A 197 -14.75 -5.73 -19.43
N THR A 198 -15.99 -5.57 -19.89
CA THR A 198 -16.61 -4.34 -20.39
C THR A 198 -17.34 -3.72 -19.20
N LEU A 199 -16.91 -2.55 -18.73
CA LEU A 199 -17.31 -1.96 -17.45
C LEU A 199 -17.82 -0.50 -17.60
N PRO A 200 -18.90 -0.24 -18.36
CA PRO A 200 -19.53 1.07 -18.40
C PRO A 200 -19.97 1.53 -17.00
N GLY A 201 -19.85 2.84 -16.76
CA GLY A 201 -20.07 3.45 -15.44
C GLY A 201 -18.95 3.20 -14.42
N VAL A 202 -17.87 2.52 -14.79
CA VAL A 202 -16.76 2.18 -13.89
C VAL A 202 -15.45 2.80 -14.40
N LYS A 203 -14.75 3.48 -13.50
CA LYS A 203 -13.36 3.90 -13.73
C LYS A 203 -12.42 2.77 -13.32
N VAL A 204 -11.55 2.38 -14.25
CA VAL A 204 -10.56 1.31 -14.09
C VAL A 204 -9.16 1.94 -14.08
N GLN A 205 -8.54 2.03 -12.91
CA GLN A 205 -7.20 2.62 -12.75
C GLN A 205 -6.21 1.54 -12.25
N PRO A 206 -5.37 0.97 -13.13
CA PRO A 206 -4.33 0.03 -12.73
C PRO A 206 -3.19 0.77 -12.00
N PHE A 207 -2.37 0.03 -11.26
CA PHE A 207 -1.18 0.56 -10.60
C PHE A 207 -0.09 -0.52 -10.45
N TYR A 208 1.13 -0.08 -10.16
CA TYR A 208 2.26 -0.90 -9.73
C TYR A 208 2.96 -0.20 -8.57
N LEU A 209 3.37 -1.00 -7.57
CA LEU A 209 4.20 -0.58 -6.46
C LEU A 209 5.41 -1.52 -6.38
N ALA A 210 6.63 -0.99 -6.46
CA ALA A 210 7.79 -1.77 -6.06
C ALA A 210 7.77 -1.95 -4.53
N ASP A 211 8.52 -2.94 -4.02
CA ASP A 211 8.67 -3.17 -2.57
C ASP A 211 9.28 -1.96 -1.82
N MET A 212 9.86 -1.01 -2.57
CA MET A 212 10.35 0.28 -2.07
C MET A 212 9.28 1.35 -1.90
N ASP A 213 8.24 1.28 -2.72
CA ASP A 213 7.30 2.38 -2.96
C ASP A 213 5.97 2.15 -2.22
N VAL A 214 5.85 1.01 -1.53
CA VAL A 214 4.77 0.75 -0.56
C VAL A 214 4.96 1.69 0.65
N PRO A 215 3.99 2.59 0.94
CA PRO A 215 4.09 3.50 2.09
C PRO A 215 4.11 2.78 3.43
N ASP A 216 4.35 3.53 4.51
CA ASP A 216 4.15 2.98 5.85
C ASP A 216 2.63 2.83 6.13
N PRO A 217 2.17 1.74 6.79
CA PRO A 217 0.75 1.56 7.12
C PRO A 217 0.12 2.75 7.83
N PHE A 218 0.92 3.49 8.60
CA PHE A 218 0.48 4.64 9.37
C PHE A 218 0.60 5.98 8.60
N ASP A 219 1.05 5.98 7.34
CA ASP A 219 1.11 7.18 6.51
C ASP A 219 -0.28 7.76 6.20
N PRO A 220 -0.40 9.09 5.98
CA PRO A 220 -1.68 9.72 5.72
C PRO A 220 -2.41 9.16 4.47
N PRO A 221 -3.75 9.12 4.47
CA PRO A 221 -4.57 8.64 3.34
C PRO A 221 -4.21 9.19 1.95
N ALA A 222 -3.69 10.41 1.86
CA ALA A 222 -3.23 11.01 0.59
C ALA A 222 -2.02 10.29 -0.03
N VAL A 223 -1.13 9.72 0.80
CA VAL A 223 0.03 8.93 0.35
C VAL A 223 -0.44 7.61 -0.24
N TRP A 224 -1.31 6.89 0.48
CA TRP A 224 -1.92 5.64 0.02
C TRP A 224 -2.78 5.82 -1.23
N LYS A 225 -3.59 6.87 -1.31
CA LYS A 225 -4.33 7.25 -2.53
C LYS A 225 -3.39 7.44 -3.73
N ARG A 226 -2.30 8.20 -3.58
CA ARG A 226 -1.29 8.40 -4.63
C ARG A 226 -0.60 7.09 -5.02
N ALA A 227 -0.27 6.23 -4.05
CA ALA A 227 0.36 4.93 -4.30
C ALA A 227 -0.51 4.00 -5.17
N VAL A 228 -1.82 3.94 -4.94
CA VAL A 228 -2.76 3.17 -5.77
C VAL A 228 -3.36 3.98 -6.95
N GLN A 229 -2.73 5.11 -7.30
CA GLN A 229 -3.11 6.05 -8.36
C GLN A 229 -4.54 6.65 -8.28
N LEU A 230 -5.20 6.57 -7.13
CA LEU A 230 -6.57 7.03 -6.93
C LEU A 230 -6.61 8.53 -6.60
N ARG A 231 -7.46 9.31 -7.29
CA ARG A 231 -7.73 10.72 -6.98
C ARG A 231 -8.98 10.88 -6.14
N ASP A 232 -9.09 11.99 -5.40
CA ASP A 232 -10.32 12.34 -4.69
C ASP A 232 -11.51 12.59 -5.62
N SER A 233 -11.27 13.05 -6.87
CA SER A 233 -12.28 13.15 -7.93
C SER A 233 -12.88 11.80 -8.35
N ASP A 234 -12.20 10.70 -8.01
CA ASP A 234 -12.52 9.35 -8.47
C ASP A 234 -13.30 8.57 -7.40
N ILE A 235 -13.42 9.13 -6.19
CA ILE A 235 -14.25 8.61 -5.11
C ILE A 235 -15.56 9.43 -5.10
N PRO A 236 -16.72 8.81 -5.40
CA PRO A 236 -18.03 9.44 -5.22
C PRO A 236 -18.15 10.12 -3.85
N ALA A 237 -18.61 11.37 -3.86
CA ALA A 237 -18.81 12.13 -2.62
C ALA A 237 -19.88 11.44 -1.76
N THR A 238 -19.46 10.93 -0.60
CA THR A 238 -20.37 10.58 0.48
C THR A 238 -20.76 11.85 1.22
N ASP A 239 -22.02 11.95 1.66
CA ASP A 239 -22.58 13.18 2.24
C ASP A 239 -21.88 13.58 3.55
N ALA A 240 -20.88 14.46 3.43
CA ALA A 240 -20.04 14.97 4.51
C ALA A 240 -20.79 16.00 5.40
N GLY A 241 -21.95 15.62 5.90
CA GLY A 241 -22.82 16.42 6.78
C GLY A 241 -23.77 15.61 7.66
N GLY A 242 -23.70 14.28 7.64
CA GLY A 242 -24.50 13.38 8.51
C GLY A 242 -23.74 12.95 9.76
N ASP A 243 -24.45 12.88 10.90
CA ASP A 243 -23.91 12.42 12.18
C ASP A 243 -23.42 10.95 12.11
N ALA A 244 -22.36 10.63 12.86
CA ALA A 244 -21.59 9.39 12.76
C ALA A 244 -22.30 8.15 13.33
N GLY A 245 -23.59 8.26 13.69
CA GLY A 245 -24.41 7.17 14.23
C GLY A 245 -25.39 6.52 13.23
N ALA A 246 -25.56 7.05 12.02
CA ALA A 246 -26.58 6.56 11.07
C ALA A 246 -26.10 5.37 10.21
N ARG A 247 -26.98 4.36 10.02
CA ARG A 247 -26.71 3.13 9.25
C ARG A 247 -26.67 3.35 7.73
N GLY A 248 -25.58 3.92 7.22
CA GLY A 248 -25.27 3.89 5.78
C GLY A 248 -25.05 2.47 5.26
N LYS A 249 -25.53 2.14 4.06
CA LYS A 249 -25.30 0.83 3.41
C LYS A 249 -23.83 0.73 2.99
N ALA A 250 -23.13 -0.32 3.44
CA ALA A 250 -21.76 -0.60 3.01
C ALA A 250 -21.67 -0.95 1.52
N GLY A 251 -20.52 -0.71 0.90
CA GLY A 251 -20.24 -1.18 -0.47
C GLY A 251 -21.06 -0.50 -1.59
N VAL A 252 -21.36 0.80 -1.42
CA VAL A 252 -21.93 1.67 -2.45
C VAL A 252 -21.01 2.87 -2.65
N GLY A 253 -20.44 3.02 -3.85
CA GLY A 253 -19.58 4.14 -4.22
C GLY A 253 -18.12 4.05 -3.75
N GLU A 254 -17.77 3.15 -2.83
CA GLU A 254 -16.38 2.98 -2.38
C GLU A 254 -15.48 2.27 -3.42
N PRO A 255 -14.16 2.59 -3.45
CA PRO A 255 -13.21 1.91 -4.32
C PRO A 255 -13.09 0.42 -3.99
N ILE A 256 -12.91 -0.40 -5.02
CA ILE A 256 -12.59 -1.83 -4.90
C ILE A 256 -11.16 -2.05 -5.35
N PHE A 257 -10.40 -2.86 -4.62
CA PHE A 257 -8.99 -3.14 -4.93
C PHE A 257 -8.77 -4.64 -5.21
N LEU A 258 -8.18 -4.92 -6.38
CA LEU A 258 -7.69 -6.22 -6.79
C LEU A 258 -6.18 -6.13 -7.00
N SER A 259 -5.36 -6.90 -6.28
CA SER A 259 -3.89 -6.88 -6.44
C SER A 259 -3.23 -8.26 -6.59
N TYR A 260 -2.13 -8.31 -7.35
CA TYR A 260 -1.26 -9.48 -7.47
C TYR A 260 0.15 -9.09 -7.06
N SER A 261 0.72 -9.83 -6.10
CA SER A 261 2.05 -9.57 -5.53
C SER A 261 3.03 -10.69 -5.86
N THR A 262 4.33 -10.40 -5.97
CA THR A 262 5.32 -11.47 -6.16
C THR A 262 5.66 -12.18 -4.85
N THR A 263 6.28 -13.35 -4.94
CA THR A 263 6.79 -14.09 -3.76
C THR A 263 7.99 -13.41 -3.08
N ALA A 264 8.62 -12.41 -3.71
CA ALA A 264 9.64 -11.60 -3.06
C ALA A 264 9.03 -10.53 -2.12
N SER A 265 7.76 -10.20 -2.36
CA SER A 265 7.06 -9.03 -1.84
C SER A 265 6.15 -9.33 -0.64
N ILE A 266 6.44 -10.39 0.13
CA ILE A 266 5.53 -10.86 1.20
C ILE A 266 5.46 -9.83 2.34
N ASP A 267 6.61 -9.30 2.78
CA ASP A 267 6.66 -8.31 3.86
C ASP A 267 6.00 -6.98 3.42
N ALA A 268 6.31 -6.53 2.20
CA ALA A 268 5.71 -5.34 1.58
C ALA A 268 4.19 -5.52 1.30
N LEU A 269 3.72 -6.74 1.05
CA LEU A 269 2.29 -7.06 0.98
C LEU A 269 1.61 -6.95 2.36
N GLY A 270 2.33 -7.28 3.44
CA GLY A 270 1.88 -7.07 4.82
C GLY A 270 1.61 -5.59 5.10
N ASP A 271 2.57 -4.73 4.79
CA ASP A 271 2.42 -3.26 4.89
C ASP A 271 1.28 -2.74 3.99
N TYR A 272 1.21 -3.19 2.73
CA TYR A 272 0.15 -2.82 1.80
C TYR A 272 -1.24 -3.15 2.35
N MET A 273 -1.47 -4.37 2.86
CA MET A 273 -2.77 -4.73 3.44
C MET A 273 -3.11 -3.83 4.64
N ALA A 274 -2.15 -3.61 5.54
CA ALA A 274 -2.37 -2.82 6.75
C ALA A 274 -2.70 -1.34 6.45
N GLY A 275 -1.93 -0.69 5.58
CA GLY A 275 -2.16 0.71 5.21
C GLY A 275 -3.37 0.92 4.32
N MET A 276 -3.70 -0.05 3.47
CA MET A 276 -4.95 -0.03 2.70
C MET A 276 -6.18 -0.23 3.58
N ASP A 277 -6.12 -1.07 4.63
CA ASP A 277 -7.20 -1.15 5.62
C ASP A 277 -7.31 0.11 6.47
N GLN A 278 -6.21 0.73 6.87
CA GLN A 278 -6.23 2.01 7.59
C GLN A 278 -6.80 3.16 6.73
N THR A 279 -6.45 3.20 5.44
CA THR A 279 -6.89 4.26 4.51
C THR A 279 -8.31 4.04 3.98
N PHE A 280 -8.67 2.79 3.72
CA PHE A 280 -9.91 2.38 3.05
C PHE A 280 -10.64 1.28 3.85
N PRO A 281 -11.06 1.52 5.11
CA PRO A 281 -11.48 0.47 6.05
C PRO A 281 -12.74 -0.31 5.63
N ARG A 282 -13.68 0.35 4.93
CA ARG A 282 -14.93 -0.26 4.45
C ARG A 282 -14.81 -0.87 3.04
N SER A 283 -13.75 -0.52 2.32
CA SER A 283 -13.56 -0.84 0.92
C SER A 283 -13.15 -2.30 0.72
N GLN A 284 -13.69 -2.94 -0.33
CA GLN A 284 -13.48 -4.36 -0.59
C GLN A 284 -12.11 -4.60 -1.24
N LYS A 285 -11.32 -5.49 -0.63
CA LYS A 285 -9.93 -5.77 -1.01
C LYS A 285 -9.76 -7.27 -1.21
N ILE A 286 -9.22 -7.66 -2.36
CA ILE A 286 -8.79 -9.04 -2.62
C ILE A 286 -7.43 -9.01 -3.31
N GLY A 287 -6.57 -9.97 -2.97
CA GLY A 287 -5.30 -10.11 -3.65
C GLY A 287 -4.78 -11.54 -3.66
N SER A 288 -3.69 -11.77 -4.37
CA SER A 288 -3.07 -13.10 -4.47
C SER A 288 -1.58 -13.02 -4.77
N ILE A 289 -0.83 -14.00 -4.25
CA ILE A 289 0.61 -14.12 -4.49
C ILE A 289 0.84 -14.94 -5.77
N ALA A 290 1.49 -14.31 -6.75
CA ALA A 290 1.90 -14.90 -8.01
C ALA A 290 2.65 -16.22 -7.77
N SER A 291 2.30 -17.25 -8.53
CA SER A 291 2.77 -18.61 -8.31
C SER A 291 3.54 -19.17 -9.51
N THR A 292 4.17 -20.32 -9.32
CA THR A 292 5.07 -20.94 -10.29
C THR A 292 5.08 -22.46 -10.13
N VAL A 293 5.21 -23.20 -11.23
CA VAL A 293 5.29 -24.68 -11.23
C VAL A 293 6.61 -25.20 -10.63
N SER A 294 7.64 -24.36 -10.53
CA SER A 294 8.93 -24.74 -9.94
C SER A 294 9.46 -23.63 -9.04
N SER A 295 10.02 -24.00 -7.89
CA SER A 295 10.77 -23.11 -6.99
C SER A 295 12.04 -22.52 -7.62
N LEU A 296 12.51 -23.06 -8.75
CA LEU A 296 13.62 -22.51 -9.52
C LEU A 296 13.20 -21.34 -10.42
N THR A 297 11.91 -21.23 -10.77
CA THR A 297 11.38 -20.07 -11.50
C THR A 297 10.90 -19.02 -10.51
N ARG A 298 11.43 -17.79 -10.62
CA ARG A 298 10.87 -16.64 -9.87
C ARG A 298 9.48 -16.31 -10.41
N SER A 299 8.57 -15.96 -9.51
CA SER A 299 7.28 -15.35 -9.87
C SER A 299 7.47 -13.98 -10.53
N CYS A 300 6.44 -13.50 -11.22
CA CYS A 300 6.43 -12.19 -11.85
C CYS A 300 5.01 -11.60 -11.92
N VAL A 301 4.95 -10.29 -12.04
CA VAL A 301 3.73 -9.51 -12.24
C VAL A 301 3.87 -8.63 -13.48
N PHE A 302 2.74 -8.30 -14.12
CA PHE A 302 2.73 -7.43 -15.29
C PHE A 302 1.48 -6.56 -15.34
N PHE A 303 1.64 -5.32 -15.82
CA PHE A 303 0.54 -4.38 -16.03
C PHE A 303 0.76 -3.49 -17.27
N GLY A 304 -0.25 -2.71 -17.63
CA GLY A 304 -0.09 -1.61 -18.59
C GLY A 304 -1.38 -0.82 -18.81
N GLU A 305 -1.22 0.50 -18.95
CA GLU A 305 -2.31 1.46 -19.14
C GLU A 305 -2.67 1.69 -20.63
N GLY A 306 -3.82 2.33 -20.87
CA GLY A 306 -4.38 2.54 -22.20
C GLY A 306 -3.82 3.78 -22.88
N GLY A 307 -3.45 3.65 -24.16
CA GLY A 307 -2.99 4.74 -25.00
C GLY A 307 -3.05 4.36 -26.49
N THR A 308 -3.09 5.36 -27.36
CA THR A 308 -3.03 5.13 -28.82
C THR A 308 -1.63 4.64 -29.22
N ALA A 309 -1.62 3.64 -30.11
CA ALA A 309 -0.38 3.02 -30.58
C ALA A 309 0.54 4.04 -31.25
N GLY A 310 1.83 3.97 -30.93
CA GLY A 310 2.87 4.88 -31.44
C GLY A 310 3.16 6.12 -30.57
N THR A 311 2.53 6.28 -29.40
CA THR A 311 3.00 7.26 -28.40
C THR A 311 4.23 6.73 -27.63
N VAL A 312 5.11 7.62 -27.18
CA VAL A 312 6.51 7.29 -26.76
C VAL A 312 6.61 6.46 -25.46
N MET A 313 5.48 6.08 -24.85
CA MET A 313 5.39 5.24 -23.65
C MET A 313 4.84 3.82 -23.93
N GLU A 314 4.98 3.27 -25.13
CA GLU A 314 4.74 1.85 -25.40
C GLU A 314 5.75 0.93 -24.67
N LYS A 315 5.52 0.71 -23.37
CA LYS A 315 6.16 -0.33 -22.56
C LYS A 315 5.12 -1.05 -21.74
N GLY A 316 4.74 -2.25 -22.20
CA GLY A 316 4.11 -3.23 -21.31
C GLY A 316 5.08 -3.57 -20.18
N ALA A 317 4.64 -3.42 -18.93
CA ALA A 317 5.54 -3.34 -17.80
C ALA A 317 5.57 -4.68 -17.05
N PHE A 318 6.74 -5.32 -17.01
CA PHE A 318 6.99 -6.65 -16.44
C PHE A 318 7.97 -6.53 -15.27
N TYR A 319 7.62 -7.11 -14.12
CA TYR A 319 8.40 -7.04 -12.88
C TYR A 319 8.54 -8.40 -12.19
N ARG A 320 9.62 -8.56 -11.43
CA ARG A 320 9.99 -9.77 -10.67
C ARG A 320 9.95 -9.59 -9.14
N GLU A 321 9.56 -8.39 -8.74
CA GLU A 321 9.48 -7.84 -7.38
C GLU A 321 8.36 -6.78 -7.40
N GLY A 322 7.91 -6.33 -6.24
CA GLY A 322 6.70 -5.50 -6.12
C GLY A 322 5.36 -6.22 -6.38
N MET A 323 4.32 -5.41 -6.54
CA MET A 323 2.94 -5.82 -6.78
C MET A 323 2.28 -4.94 -7.84
N VAL A 324 1.34 -5.53 -8.59
CA VAL A 324 0.43 -4.83 -9.50
C VAL A 324 -0.98 -4.85 -8.94
N GLY A 325 -1.82 -3.92 -9.33
CA GLY A 325 -3.23 -3.97 -8.99
C GLY A 325 -4.10 -3.10 -9.88
N VAL A 326 -5.39 -3.07 -9.54
CA VAL A 326 -6.37 -2.16 -10.11
C VAL A 326 -7.30 -1.65 -9.02
N SER A 327 -7.54 -0.35 -9.02
CA SER A 327 -8.66 0.27 -8.30
C SER A 327 -9.84 0.44 -9.25
N LEU A 328 -11.03 0.10 -8.77
CA LEU A 328 -12.29 0.16 -9.50
C LEU A 328 -13.26 1.06 -8.73
N THR A 329 -13.81 2.08 -9.38
CA THR A 329 -14.73 3.07 -8.78
C THR A 329 -15.91 3.37 -9.71
N GLY A 330 -17.06 3.76 -9.16
CA GLY A 330 -18.29 3.97 -9.94
C GLY A 330 -19.31 2.85 -9.75
N ASP A 331 -20.02 2.45 -10.82
CA ASP A 331 -21.14 1.50 -10.78
C ASP A 331 -20.71 0.03 -10.63
N ILE A 332 -19.93 -0.30 -9.61
CA ILE A 332 -19.44 -1.66 -9.40
C ILE A 332 -19.40 -2.05 -7.93
N ARG A 333 -19.86 -3.27 -7.64
CA ARG A 333 -19.74 -3.93 -6.34
C ARG A 333 -18.98 -5.24 -6.51
N MET A 334 -18.03 -5.48 -5.63
CA MET A 334 -17.43 -6.80 -5.42
C MET A 334 -17.97 -7.37 -4.10
N ARG A 335 -18.31 -8.65 -4.08
CA ARG A 335 -18.46 -9.43 -2.85
C ARG A 335 -17.43 -10.55 -2.86
N SER A 336 -16.65 -10.66 -1.81
CA SER A 336 -15.65 -11.72 -1.66
C SER A 336 -15.82 -12.51 -0.37
N PHE A 337 -15.37 -13.76 -0.39
CA PHE A 337 -15.21 -14.59 0.81
C PHE A 337 -13.90 -15.38 0.74
N VAL A 338 -13.39 -15.79 1.90
CA VAL A 338 -12.24 -16.69 2.03
C VAL A 338 -12.68 -17.97 2.72
N SER A 339 -12.50 -19.10 2.03
CA SER A 339 -12.59 -20.45 2.57
C SER A 339 -11.20 -20.87 3.05
N GLN A 340 -11.08 -21.12 4.35
CA GLN A 340 -9.87 -21.66 4.97
C GLN A 340 -9.86 -23.19 4.94
N GLY A 341 -10.96 -23.82 4.51
CA GLY A 341 -11.09 -25.25 4.24
C GLY A 341 -10.54 -26.10 5.38
N ALA A 342 -11.08 -25.89 6.59
CA ALA A 342 -10.75 -26.57 7.83
C ALA A 342 -11.94 -26.50 8.79
N ARG A 343 -12.20 -27.58 9.55
CA ARG A 343 -13.36 -27.71 10.45
C ARG A 343 -12.94 -27.54 11.91
N ARG A 344 -13.76 -26.86 12.72
CA ARG A 344 -13.56 -26.68 14.17
C ARG A 344 -13.68 -28.02 14.90
N VAL A 345 -12.85 -28.22 15.92
CA VAL A 345 -12.83 -29.42 16.76
C VAL A 345 -12.55 -29.04 18.21
N GLY A 346 -13.37 -29.53 19.15
CA GLY A 346 -13.25 -29.19 20.58
C GLY A 346 -13.66 -27.73 20.92
N PRO A 347 -13.52 -27.32 22.19
CA PRO A 347 -13.94 -26.00 22.66
C PRO A 347 -12.96 -24.88 22.25
N THR A 348 -13.40 -23.63 22.42
CA THR A 348 -12.55 -22.44 22.34
C THR A 348 -11.69 -22.31 23.60
N PHE A 349 -10.47 -21.78 23.45
CA PHE A 349 -9.51 -21.54 24.52
C PHE A 349 -9.09 -20.07 24.56
N ASN A 350 -8.61 -19.62 25.72
CA ASN A 350 -7.87 -18.37 25.88
C ASN A 350 -6.38 -18.68 26.13
N ALA A 351 -5.48 -17.92 25.51
CA ALA A 351 -4.05 -17.96 25.76
C ALA A 351 -3.74 -17.39 27.16
N ASP A 352 -3.52 -18.27 28.13
CA ASP A 352 -3.25 -17.89 29.53
C ASP A 352 -1.81 -17.37 29.72
N LYS A 353 -0.84 -17.97 29.02
CA LYS A 353 0.55 -17.48 28.92
C LYS A 353 1.12 -17.72 27.54
N VAL A 354 1.79 -16.70 27.02
CA VAL A 354 2.42 -16.63 25.70
C VAL A 354 3.78 -15.95 25.78
N ASP A 355 4.60 -16.14 24.75
CA ASP A 355 5.94 -15.58 24.58
C ASP A 355 6.18 -15.39 23.08
N GLY A 356 5.73 -14.25 22.56
CA GLY A 356 5.58 -14.01 21.11
C GLY A 356 4.68 -15.09 20.47
N PRO A 357 5.16 -15.86 19.47
CA PRO A 357 4.40 -16.92 18.83
C PRO A 357 4.26 -18.20 19.69
N VAL A 358 4.89 -18.27 20.87
CA VAL A 358 4.92 -19.50 21.70
C VAL A 358 3.83 -19.48 22.77
N VAL A 359 2.79 -20.29 22.59
CA VAL A 359 1.73 -20.51 23.58
C VAL A 359 2.21 -21.52 24.62
N LYS A 360 2.19 -21.12 25.90
CA LYS A 360 2.73 -21.90 27.05
C LYS A 360 1.64 -22.43 27.97
N SER A 361 0.51 -21.74 28.11
CA SER A 361 -0.70 -22.29 28.74
C SER A 361 -1.97 -21.84 28.02
N LEU A 362 -2.94 -22.75 27.97
CA LEU A 362 -4.33 -22.52 27.54
C LEU A 362 -5.26 -22.70 28.73
N ARG A 363 -6.39 -21.99 28.70
CA ARG A 363 -7.56 -22.22 29.54
C ARG A 363 -8.78 -22.34 28.62
N VAL A 364 -9.79 -23.15 28.97
CA VAL A 364 -11.05 -23.17 28.19
C VAL A 364 -11.76 -21.82 28.36
N ALA A 365 -12.31 -21.28 27.28
CA ALA A 365 -13.16 -20.10 27.33
C ALA A 365 -14.57 -20.50 27.79
N VAL A 366 -15.12 -19.79 28.78
CA VAL A 366 -16.51 -20.00 29.24
C VAL A 366 -17.47 -19.52 28.15
N ARG A 367 -18.50 -20.32 27.84
CA ARG A 367 -19.52 -20.01 26.81
C ARG A 367 -20.59 -19.04 27.32
N GLY A 368 -21.34 -18.47 26.37
CA GLY A 368 -22.62 -17.82 26.62
C GLY A 368 -23.70 -18.80 27.07
N ALA A 369 -24.91 -18.30 27.36
CA ALA A 369 -25.93 -19.00 28.16
C ALA A 369 -26.77 -20.05 27.40
N ASP A 370 -26.44 -20.33 26.14
CA ASP A 370 -27.39 -20.87 25.16
C ASP A 370 -27.29 -22.40 25.00
N ASP A 371 -26.24 -23.04 25.54
CA ASP A 371 -26.08 -24.50 25.60
C ASP A 371 -26.55 -25.05 26.96
N GLU A 372 -27.78 -25.56 27.07
CA GLU A 372 -28.21 -26.39 28.21
C GLU A 372 -27.54 -27.79 28.19
N GLY A 373 -26.20 -27.81 28.31
CA GLY A 373 -25.35 -28.88 27.78
C GLY A 373 -24.08 -29.19 28.57
N GLN A 374 -24.22 -29.39 29.90
CA GLN A 374 -23.27 -30.13 30.76
C GLN A 374 -21.89 -29.49 31.02
N ASP A 375 -21.80 -28.78 32.16
CA ASP A 375 -20.55 -28.32 32.79
C ASP A 375 -19.55 -29.45 33.05
N ASP A 376 -18.41 -29.45 32.33
CA ASP A 376 -17.25 -30.33 32.60
C ASP A 376 -15.91 -29.74 32.09
N TRP A 377 -15.84 -28.42 31.89
CA TRP A 377 -14.70 -27.75 31.25
C TRP A 377 -14.05 -26.61 32.06
N ILE A 378 -14.37 -26.47 33.36
CA ILE A 378 -13.67 -25.57 34.29
C ILE A 378 -12.29 -26.16 34.64
N SER A 379 -11.40 -26.22 33.65
CA SER A 379 -10.04 -26.72 33.79
C SER A 379 -9.08 -25.61 34.24
N PRO A 380 -8.07 -25.92 35.06
CA PRO A 380 -6.96 -25.01 35.32
C PRO A 380 -6.21 -24.70 34.02
N ALA A 381 -5.39 -23.65 34.02
CA ALA A 381 -4.53 -23.36 32.88
C ALA A 381 -3.50 -24.48 32.67
N LEU A 382 -3.55 -25.15 31.52
CA LEU A 382 -2.74 -26.31 31.17
C LEU A 382 -1.84 -26.02 29.95
N PRO A 383 -0.66 -26.67 29.84
CA PRO A 383 0.13 -26.60 28.62
C PRO A 383 -0.68 -27.09 27.40
N PRO A 384 -0.55 -26.44 26.22
CA PRO A 384 -1.32 -26.80 25.02
C PRO A 384 -1.35 -28.30 24.69
N LEU A 385 -0.20 -28.99 24.76
CA LEU A 385 -0.11 -30.43 24.48
C LEU A 385 -0.87 -31.31 25.49
N ALA A 386 -1.07 -30.84 26.72
CA ALA A 386 -1.91 -31.52 27.70
C ALA A 386 -3.41 -31.26 27.41
N MET A 387 -3.76 -30.03 27.04
CA MET A 387 -5.12 -29.64 26.67
C MET A 387 -5.60 -30.40 25.41
N ILE A 388 -4.78 -30.44 24.36
CA ILE A 388 -5.06 -31.21 23.12
C ILE A 388 -5.32 -32.69 23.42
N LYS A 389 -4.55 -33.29 24.34
CA LYS A 389 -4.74 -34.69 24.79
C LYS A 389 -5.99 -34.92 25.64
N GLN A 390 -6.58 -33.88 26.24
CA GLN A 390 -7.89 -33.97 26.86
C GLN A 390 -9.00 -33.90 25.82
N VAL A 391 -8.89 -32.97 24.86
CA VAL A 391 -9.82 -32.87 23.72
C VAL A 391 -9.87 -34.19 22.96
N GLN A 392 -8.73 -34.73 22.52
CA GLN A 392 -8.60 -35.99 21.76
C GLN A 392 -9.34 -37.20 22.37
N LYS A 393 -9.59 -37.22 23.69
CA LYS A 393 -10.33 -38.29 24.38
C LYS A 393 -11.85 -38.13 24.34
N LYS A 394 -12.35 -36.94 24.02
CA LYS A 394 -13.78 -36.60 23.90
C LYS A 394 -14.21 -36.43 22.42
N LEU A 395 -13.34 -36.76 21.46
CA LEU A 395 -13.62 -36.73 20.01
C LEU A 395 -14.04 -38.10 19.48
N SER A 396 -14.59 -38.13 18.27
CA SER A 396 -14.74 -39.35 17.48
C SER A 396 -13.36 -39.93 17.11
N ASP A 397 -13.32 -41.23 16.78
CA ASP A 397 -12.10 -41.90 16.29
C ASP A 397 -11.48 -41.20 15.06
N GLU A 398 -12.32 -40.58 14.22
CA GLU A 398 -11.90 -39.87 13.02
C GLU A 398 -11.28 -38.51 13.36
N ASP A 399 -11.96 -37.66 14.13
CA ASP A 399 -11.41 -36.38 14.55
C ASP A 399 -10.20 -36.56 15.47
N SER A 400 -10.18 -37.60 16.31
CA SER A 400 -9.01 -37.91 17.14
C SER A 400 -7.78 -38.32 16.32
N ARG A 401 -7.95 -38.97 15.16
CA ARG A 401 -6.87 -39.22 14.19
C ARG A 401 -6.46 -37.94 13.46
N LEU A 402 -7.42 -37.14 12.97
CA LEU A 402 -7.13 -35.89 12.28
C LEU A 402 -6.40 -34.88 13.19
N VAL A 403 -6.71 -34.83 14.49
CA VAL A 403 -5.97 -34.01 15.48
C VAL A 403 -4.56 -34.58 15.79
N GLN A 404 -4.23 -35.80 15.37
CA GLN A 404 -2.87 -36.35 15.46
C GLN A 404 -2.01 -36.05 14.23
N THR A 405 -2.60 -35.93 13.03
CA THR A 405 -1.85 -35.76 11.77
C THR A 405 -2.00 -34.38 11.13
N ASN A 406 -3.21 -33.82 11.16
CA ASN A 406 -3.64 -32.66 10.36
C ASN A 406 -4.24 -31.54 11.23
N MET A 407 -3.80 -31.43 12.49
CA MET A 407 -4.27 -30.39 13.41
C MET A 407 -3.75 -29.01 12.99
N LEU A 408 -4.67 -28.05 12.92
CA LEU A 408 -4.39 -26.62 12.74
C LEU A 408 -4.86 -25.85 13.98
N VAL A 409 -4.32 -24.66 14.18
CA VAL A 409 -4.72 -23.73 15.24
C VAL A 409 -5.28 -22.48 14.59
N GLY A 410 -6.53 -22.17 14.91
CA GLY A 410 -7.11 -20.86 14.64
C GLY A 410 -6.76 -19.89 15.77
N VAL A 411 -6.31 -18.69 15.43
CA VAL A 411 -6.18 -17.56 16.37
C VAL A 411 -7.19 -16.50 15.98
N ALA A 412 -7.97 -16.00 16.95
CA ALA A 412 -8.85 -14.84 16.73
C ALA A 412 -7.99 -13.57 16.65
N PRO A 413 -8.17 -12.70 15.64
CA PRO A 413 -7.27 -11.57 15.38
C PRO A 413 -7.38 -10.41 16.39
N GLU A 414 -8.32 -10.47 17.34
CA GLU A 414 -8.67 -9.37 18.24
C GLU A 414 -8.94 -9.81 19.68
N LEU A 415 -8.57 -8.93 20.61
CA LEU A 415 -9.00 -8.94 22.01
C LEU A 415 -10.09 -7.87 22.20
N ILE A 416 -11.23 -8.29 22.77
CA ILE A 416 -12.41 -7.46 23.09
C ILE A 416 -13.18 -6.99 21.84
N GLY A 417 -14.38 -7.55 21.63
CA GLY A 417 -15.32 -7.05 20.63
C GLY A 417 -15.91 -5.71 21.07
N ASN A 418 -15.71 -4.67 20.26
CA ASN A 418 -16.16 -3.30 20.53
C ASN A 418 -17.37 -2.90 19.65
N THR A 419 -17.67 -3.63 18.58
CA THR A 419 -18.94 -3.49 17.84
C THR A 419 -19.97 -4.52 18.26
N ALA A 420 -21.26 -4.17 18.11
CA ALA A 420 -22.38 -5.08 18.34
C ALA A 420 -22.32 -6.33 17.42
N ASN A 421 -21.69 -6.23 16.25
CA ASN A 421 -21.52 -7.37 15.33
C ASN A 421 -20.46 -8.35 15.85
N GLU A 422 -19.33 -7.88 16.41
CA GLU A 422 -18.39 -8.77 17.10
C GLU A 422 -19.06 -9.44 18.30
N MET A 423 -19.75 -8.68 19.16
CA MET A 423 -20.44 -9.25 20.32
C MET A 423 -21.48 -10.32 19.92
N MET A 424 -22.21 -10.10 18.82
CA MET A 424 -23.16 -11.09 18.28
C MET A 424 -22.46 -12.29 17.63
N ALA A 425 -21.28 -12.11 17.01
CA ALA A 425 -20.48 -13.21 16.48
C ALA A 425 -19.86 -14.06 17.62
N ILE A 426 -19.46 -13.43 18.72
CA ILE A 426 -18.97 -14.08 19.94
C ILE A 426 -20.09 -14.90 20.60
N SER A 427 -21.26 -14.31 20.83
CA SER A 427 -22.38 -15.02 21.48
C SER A 427 -22.92 -16.17 20.62
N THR A 428 -23.06 -15.98 19.31
CA THR A 428 -23.53 -17.03 18.38
C THR A 428 -22.46 -18.03 17.93
N GLY A 429 -21.25 -17.99 18.50
CA GLY A 429 -20.15 -18.92 18.19
C GLY A 429 -19.57 -18.80 16.77
N ARG A 430 -19.87 -17.70 16.06
CA ARG A 430 -19.46 -17.42 14.67
C ARG A 430 -18.11 -16.72 14.54
N ASP A 431 -17.44 -16.46 15.66
CA ASP A 431 -16.09 -15.92 15.79
C ASP A 431 -15.14 -16.25 14.63
N HIS A 432 -14.52 -15.21 14.05
CA HIS A 432 -13.53 -15.37 13.00
C HIS A 432 -12.15 -15.74 13.59
N PHE A 433 -11.57 -16.83 13.09
CA PHE A 433 -10.22 -17.28 13.44
C PHE A 433 -9.38 -17.38 12.16
N VAL A 434 -8.13 -16.90 12.21
CA VAL A 434 -7.12 -17.12 11.17
C VAL A 434 -6.48 -18.48 11.43
N VAL A 435 -6.75 -19.44 10.54
CA VAL A 435 -6.37 -20.85 10.69
C VAL A 435 -4.98 -21.10 10.12
N GLN A 436 -4.05 -21.53 10.97
CA GLN A 436 -2.64 -21.69 10.65
C GLN A 436 -2.03 -22.96 11.25
N GLY A 437 -0.89 -23.38 10.71
CA GLY A 437 -0.18 -24.59 11.16
C GLY A 437 0.60 -24.38 12.45
N VAL A 438 0.74 -25.43 13.26
CA VAL A 438 1.65 -25.42 14.41
C VAL A 438 3.07 -25.61 13.90
N LEU A 439 3.89 -24.56 13.96
CA LEU A 439 5.28 -24.58 13.48
C LEU A 439 6.18 -25.49 14.34
N ARG A 440 5.90 -25.61 15.63
CA ARG A 440 6.69 -26.40 16.57
C ARG A 440 5.89 -26.83 17.79
N THR A 441 6.17 -28.03 18.30
CA THR A 441 5.67 -28.51 19.60
C THR A 441 6.83 -28.85 20.51
N SER A 442 6.80 -28.39 21.76
CA SER A 442 7.79 -28.70 22.79
C SER A 442 7.32 -29.88 23.63
N LEU A 443 8.00 -31.03 23.48
CA LEU A 443 7.73 -32.21 24.33
C LEU A 443 8.22 -32.04 25.78
N LYS A 444 9.01 -31.00 26.09
CA LYS A 444 9.60 -30.77 27.41
C LYS A 444 8.64 -30.07 28.38
N ASP A 445 7.89 -29.09 27.88
CA ASP A 445 6.98 -28.24 28.66
C ASP A 445 5.54 -28.20 28.11
N GLY A 446 5.29 -28.83 26.96
CA GLY A 446 3.96 -28.93 26.34
C GLY A 446 3.53 -27.67 25.58
N SER A 447 4.41 -26.69 25.39
CA SER A 447 4.14 -25.49 24.59
C SER A 447 4.05 -25.78 23.09
N ILE A 448 3.35 -24.90 22.37
CA ILE A 448 3.30 -24.90 20.90
C ILE A 448 3.71 -23.53 20.35
N THR A 449 4.31 -23.51 19.16
CA THR A 449 4.62 -22.30 18.41
C THR A 449 3.65 -22.20 17.24
N VAL A 450 2.90 -21.09 17.22
CA VAL A 450 2.00 -20.69 16.13
C VAL A 450 2.82 -19.85 15.12
N GLY A 451 2.27 -19.52 13.94
CA GLY A 451 2.98 -18.74 12.93
C GLY A 451 3.20 -17.28 13.35
N ASP A 452 2.10 -16.59 13.65
CA ASP A 452 2.11 -15.21 14.13
C ASP A 452 2.31 -15.10 15.65
N SER A 453 2.63 -13.90 16.13
CA SER A 453 2.64 -13.59 17.57
C SER A 453 1.22 -13.71 18.15
N VAL A 454 1.09 -14.33 19.32
CA VAL A 454 -0.18 -14.54 20.00
C VAL A 454 -0.21 -13.70 21.28
N GLU A 455 -1.24 -12.87 21.46
CA GLU A 455 -1.35 -11.99 22.63
C GLU A 455 -1.91 -12.70 23.88
N PRO A 456 -1.57 -12.24 25.10
CA PRO A 456 -2.16 -12.76 26.33
C PRO A 456 -3.68 -12.53 26.34
N GLY A 457 -4.45 -13.59 26.58
CA GLY A 457 -5.91 -13.58 26.51
C GLY A 457 -6.49 -13.76 25.11
N ALA A 458 -5.67 -13.78 24.04
CA ALA A 458 -6.15 -14.06 22.69
C ALA A 458 -6.88 -15.42 22.63
N ARG A 459 -7.89 -15.50 21.77
CA ARG A 459 -8.76 -16.67 21.68
C ARG A 459 -8.24 -17.64 20.62
N LEU A 460 -8.14 -18.92 20.98
CA LEU A 460 -7.64 -19.99 20.12
C LEU A 460 -8.70 -21.10 19.97
N GLN A 461 -8.77 -21.69 18.79
CA GLN A 461 -9.64 -22.82 18.49
C GLN A 461 -8.83 -23.90 17.77
N LEU A 462 -9.02 -25.16 18.12
CA LEU A 462 -8.44 -26.26 17.35
C LEU A 462 -9.26 -26.53 16.10
N PHE A 463 -8.57 -26.78 14.99
CA PHE A 463 -9.13 -27.12 13.70
C PHE A 463 -8.50 -28.41 13.17
N VAL A 464 -9.20 -29.09 12.27
CA VAL A 464 -8.65 -30.18 11.43
C VAL A 464 -8.83 -29.85 9.96
N ARG A 465 -7.92 -30.35 9.11
CA ARG A 465 -8.05 -30.28 7.66
C ARG A 465 -7.95 -31.66 7.02
N ASP A 466 -8.93 -31.96 6.17
CA ASP A 466 -8.95 -33.08 5.23
C ASP A 466 -9.79 -32.66 4.00
N ARG A 467 -10.07 -33.59 3.06
CA ARG A 467 -10.91 -33.33 1.89
C ARG A 467 -12.37 -32.99 2.26
N LEU A 468 -12.95 -33.66 3.25
CA LEU A 468 -14.34 -33.47 3.67
C LEU A 468 -14.50 -32.14 4.41
N ALA A 469 -13.70 -31.88 5.46
CA ALA A 469 -13.71 -30.60 6.17
C ALA A 469 -13.44 -29.39 5.27
N ALA A 470 -12.64 -29.56 4.21
CA ALA A 470 -12.42 -28.53 3.20
C ALA A 470 -13.63 -28.35 2.27
N GLY A 471 -14.30 -29.43 1.88
CA GLY A 471 -15.51 -29.39 1.05
C GLY A 471 -16.67 -28.73 1.78
N ASP A 472 -16.98 -29.17 2.99
CA ASP A 472 -18.12 -28.70 3.78
C ASP A 472 -18.02 -27.20 4.08
N GLU A 473 -16.83 -26.70 4.46
CA GLU A 473 -16.61 -25.28 4.74
C GLU A 473 -16.69 -24.41 3.47
N PHE A 474 -16.21 -24.92 2.33
CA PHE A 474 -16.34 -24.23 1.03
C PHE A 474 -17.81 -24.16 0.55
N GLN A 475 -18.58 -25.24 0.71
CA GLN A 475 -20.01 -25.26 0.37
C GLN A 475 -20.81 -24.36 1.33
N ALA A 476 -20.50 -24.36 2.63
CA ALA A 476 -21.12 -23.45 3.61
C ALA A 476 -20.87 -21.97 3.25
N ALA A 477 -19.67 -21.62 2.79
CA ALA A 477 -19.35 -20.27 2.33
C ALA A 477 -20.14 -19.87 1.06
N LEU A 478 -20.28 -20.78 0.08
CA LEU A 478 -21.10 -20.59 -1.12
C LEU A 478 -22.59 -20.42 -0.79
N LEU A 479 -23.12 -21.20 0.16
CA LEU A 479 -24.50 -21.08 0.65
C LEU A 479 -24.71 -19.77 1.42
N ALA A 480 -23.74 -19.33 2.23
CA ALA A 480 -23.79 -18.06 2.94
C ALA A 480 -23.77 -16.85 1.97
N TYR A 481 -22.98 -16.91 0.90
CA TYR A 481 -23.05 -15.94 -0.21
C TYR A 481 -24.46 -15.90 -0.82
N LYS A 482 -25.02 -17.06 -1.19
CA LYS A 482 -26.36 -17.13 -1.81
C LYS A 482 -27.47 -16.62 -0.90
N ARG A 483 -27.41 -16.92 0.39
CA ARG A 483 -28.39 -16.41 1.37
C ARG A 483 -28.34 -14.88 1.45
N ARG A 484 -27.15 -14.26 1.36
CA ARG A 484 -27.01 -12.79 1.34
C ARG A 484 -27.58 -12.19 0.05
N GLU A 485 -27.20 -12.73 -1.12
CA GLU A 485 -27.69 -12.30 -2.43
C GLU A 485 -29.23 -12.35 -2.53
N LEU A 486 -29.85 -13.40 -1.97
CA LEU A 486 -31.31 -13.54 -1.91
C LEU A 486 -31.97 -12.54 -0.96
N LEU A 487 -31.43 -12.36 0.25
CA LEU A 487 -31.97 -11.41 1.25
C LEU A 487 -31.89 -9.96 0.75
N GLU A 488 -30.80 -9.58 0.11
CA GLU A 488 -30.64 -8.26 -0.53
C GLU A 488 -31.64 -8.06 -1.68
N THR A 489 -31.88 -9.10 -2.48
CA THR A 489 -32.85 -9.08 -3.58
C THR A 489 -34.27 -8.86 -3.03
N LEU A 490 -34.67 -9.62 -2.00
CA LEU A 490 -35.96 -9.44 -1.33
C LEU A 490 -36.10 -8.02 -0.77
N ALA A 491 -35.09 -7.53 -0.03
CA ALA A 491 -35.06 -6.18 0.52
C ALA A 491 -35.02 -5.05 -0.55
N SER A 492 -34.68 -5.38 -1.80
CA SER A 492 -34.76 -4.44 -2.93
C SER A 492 -36.14 -4.42 -3.61
N SER A 493 -36.95 -5.48 -3.44
CA SER A 493 -38.32 -5.58 -3.95
C SER A 493 -39.37 -5.02 -2.98
N SER A 494 -39.10 -5.00 -1.68
CA SER A 494 -39.99 -4.44 -0.65
C SER A 494 -39.83 -2.91 -0.53
N GLY A 495 -40.39 -2.17 -1.50
CA GLY A 495 -40.45 -0.71 -1.44
C GLY A 495 -41.43 -0.19 -0.38
N GLU A 496 -40.99 0.83 0.38
CA GLU A 496 -41.76 1.78 1.20
C GLU A 496 -43.11 1.31 1.80
N GLY A 497 -43.17 1.04 3.13
CA GLY A 497 -44.49 0.74 3.71
C GLY A 497 -44.69 0.41 5.20
N THR A 498 -43.70 0.45 6.11
CA THR A 498 -43.98 0.37 7.57
C THR A 498 -42.99 1.17 8.42
N SER A 499 -43.48 2.25 9.02
CA SER A 499 -43.01 2.70 10.35
C SER A 499 -43.66 1.83 11.44
N ASP A 500 -43.11 1.91 12.65
CA ASP A 500 -43.65 1.30 13.89
C ASP A 500 -43.78 -0.23 13.92
N ALA A 501 -42.62 -0.87 14.09
CA ALA A 501 -42.50 -2.14 14.82
C ALA A 501 -41.26 -2.07 15.74
N ARG A 502 -41.42 -1.48 16.93
CA ARG A 502 -40.45 -1.57 18.03
C ARG A 502 -40.82 -2.71 18.98
N ASP A 503 -39.80 -3.23 19.65
CA ASP A 503 -39.86 -3.99 20.90
C ASP A 503 -40.71 -5.26 20.89
N GLY A 504 -40.12 -6.35 20.37
CA GLY A 504 -40.64 -7.71 20.46
C GLY A 504 -39.52 -8.75 20.49
N ASN A 505 -39.12 -9.21 21.68
CA ASN A 505 -38.33 -10.43 21.83
C ASN A 505 -39.27 -11.63 21.69
N GLY A 506 -39.23 -12.32 20.55
CA GLY A 506 -40.01 -13.55 20.32
C GLY A 506 -39.90 -14.08 18.89
N ASP A 507 -39.73 -15.40 18.79
CA ASP A 507 -40.30 -16.28 17.76
C ASP A 507 -40.04 -15.94 16.27
N ILE A 508 -38.82 -16.22 15.81
CA ILE A 508 -38.51 -16.39 14.37
C ILE A 508 -38.05 -17.84 14.05
N GLU A 509 -37.75 -18.68 15.04
CA GLU A 509 -37.21 -20.04 14.81
C GLU A 509 -38.24 -21.07 14.33
N GLU A 510 -39.54 -20.89 14.61
CA GLU A 510 -40.56 -21.90 14.29
C GLU A 510 -40.85 -22.02 12.79
N ALA A 511 -40.55 -20.98 11.99
CA ALA A 511 -40.68 -21.01 10.54
C ALA A 511 -39.61 -21.89 9.83
N THR A 512 -38.56 -22.32 10.54
CA THR A 512 -37.35 -22.87 9.91
C THR A 512 -37.26 -24.41 9.81
N GLN A 513 -38.20 -25.17 10.39
CA GLN A 513 -38.11 -26.64 10.45
C GLN A 513 -38.76 -27.41 9.28
N ASN A 514 -39.47 -26.74 8.35
CA ASN A 514 -40.26 -27.41 7.30
C ASN A 514 -39.85 -27.06 5.84
N VAL A 515 -38.54 -26.91 5.58
CA VAL A 515 -38.01 -26.97 4.20
C VAL A 515 -37.38 -28.34 3.96
N GLY A 516 -38.24 -29.33 3.66
CA GLY A 516 -37.81 -30.67 3.26
C GLY A 516 -37.10 -30.67 1.90
N VAL A 517 -36.40 -31.77 1.60
CA VAL A 517 -35.74 -31.98 0.30
C VAL A 517 -36.78 -31.99 -0.82
N VAL A 518 -36.72 -30.98 -1.71
CA VAL A 518 -37.52 -30.95 -2.93
C VAL A 518 -36.66 -31.45 -4.09
N ASP A 519 -37.00 -32.63 -4.60
CA ASP A 519 -36.27 -33.30 -5.67
C ASP A 519 -36.97 -33.14 -7.03
N SER A 520 -36.18 -32.79 -8.05
CA SER A 520 -36.49 -32.82 -9.49
C SER A 520 -37.58 -31.89 -10.08
N ALA A 521 -37.31 -31.46 -11.32
CA ALA A 521 -38.23 -31.17 -12.42
C ALA A 521 -39.41 -30.17 -12.25
N VAL A 522 -39.23 -28.96 -12.80
CA VAL A 522 -40.27 -28.26 -13.57
C VAL A 522 -39.67 -27.80 -14.91
N SER A 523 -40.41 -27.97 -16.01
CA SER A 523 -40.03 -27.49 -17.34
C SER A 523 -41.20 -26.77 -18.02
N GLY A 524 -40.92 -25.60 -18.60
CA GLY A 524 -41.90 -24.77 -19.31
C GLY A 524 -41.54 -23.27 -19.24
N PRO A 525 -41.71 -22.49 -20.31
CA PRO A 525 -41.52 -21.04 -20.27
C PRO A 525 -42.78 -20.33 -19.74
N PRO A 526 -42.68 -19.35 -18.83
CA PRO A 526 -43.80 -18.49 -18.49
C PRO A 526 -44.15 -17.56 -19.67
N SER A 527 -45.45 -17.36 -19.90
CA SER A 527 -45.97 -16.45 -20.93
C SER A 527 -45.90 -14.99 -20.49
N ALA A 528 -45.89 -14.06 -21.44
CA ALA A 528 -45.87 -12.63 -21.17
C ALA A 528 -47.09 -12.16 -20.36
N GLY A 529 -46.82 -11.42 -19.28
CA GLY A 529 -47.77 -10.64 -18.49
C GLY A 529 -47.00 -9.45 -17.92
N ASP A 530 -47.58 -8.24 -18.05
CA ASP A 530 -46.85 -6.98 -17.91
C ASP A 530 -47.17 -6.30 -16.57
N GLU A 531 -46.35 -6.58 -15.55
CA GLU A 531 -46.34 -5.86 -14.27
C GLU A 531 -44.89 -5.56 -13.86
N GLY A 532 -44.66 -4.35 -13.33
CA GLY A 532 -43.32 -3.76 -13.16
C GLY A 532 -42.46 -4.39 -12.05
N GLN A 533 -41.85 -5.54 -12.34
CA GLN A 533 -40.90 -6.19 -11.42
C GLN A 533 -39.53 -5.50 -11.43
N THR A 534 -39.07 -5.06 -10.26
CA THR A 534 -37.67 -4.63 -10.04
C THR A 534 -36.73 -5.80 -10.30
N THR A 535 -35.85 -5.69 -11.31
CA THR A 535 -34.94 -6.80 -11.66
C THR A 535 -33.94 -7.09 -10.54
N PRO A 536 -33.75 -8.36 -10.11
CA PRO A 536 -32.82 -8.74 -9.04
C PRO A 536 -31.37 -8.27 -9.22
N PHE A 537 -30.62 -8.25 -8.11
CA PHE A 537 -29.15 -8.24 -8.17
C PHE A 537 -28.66 -9.41 -9.03
N ARG A 538 -27.78 -9.12 -9.99
CA ARG A 538 -27.24 -10.12 -10.91
C ARG A 538 -25.73 -9.98 -11.01
N ALA A 539 -25.02 -11.03 -10.62
CA ALA A 539 -23.59 -11.16 -10.88
C ALA A 539 -23.30 -11.10 -12.39
N ALA A 540 -22.23 -10.38 -12.76
CA ALA A 540 -21.77 -10.19 -14.14
C ALA A 540 -20.52 -11.03 -14.45
N GLY A 541 -19.66 -11.28 -13.47
CA GLY A 541 -18.44 -12.09 -13.58
C GLY A 541 -17.88 -12.49 -12.22
N ALA A 542 -16.96 -13.45 -12.19
CA ALA A 542 -16.34 -13.94 -10.96
C ALA A 542 -14.87 -14.34 -11.14
N LEU A 543 -14.13 -14.28 -10.04
CA LEU A 543 -12.73 -14.70 -9.94
C LEU A 543 -12.56 -15.70 -8.80
N LEU A 544 -11.69 -16.70 -9.00
CA LEU A 544 -11.41 -17.79 -8.05
C LEU A 544 -9.90 -17.97 -7.91
N PHE A 545 -9.42 -17.88 -6.66
CA PHE A 545 -8.01 -17.97 -6.28
C PHE A 545 -7.81 -19.11 -5.26
N PRO A 546 -7.67 -20.36 -5.70
CA PRO A 546 -7.36 -21.50 -4.85
C PRO A 546 -5.86 -21.58 -4.56
N GLY A 547 -5.47 -21.92 -3.33
CA GLY A 547 -4.09 -22.24 -2.99
C GLY A 547 -3.55 -23.42 -3.80
N LEU A 548 -2.22 -23.55 -3.90
CA LEU A 548 -1.58 -24.72 -4.53
C LEU A 548 -1.99 -26.06 -3.88
N ASP A 549 -2.43 -26.05 -2.61
CA ASP A 549 -2.95 -27.21 -1.89
C ASP A 549 -4.42 -27.55 -2.22
N ARG A 550 -5.09 -26.77 -3.07
CA ARG A 550 -6.55 -26.86 -3.33
C ARG A 550 -6.91 -27.30 -4.77
N GLY A 551 -5.95 -27.82 -5.50
CA GLY A 551 -6.18 -28.46 -6.81
C GLY A 551 -6.63 -29.91 -6.71
N ARG A 552 -6.55 -30.63 -7.84
CA ARG A 552 -6.89 -32.06 -8.00
C ARG A 552 -6.26 -32.94 -6.91
N THR A 553 -5.07 -32.59 -6.42
CA THR A 553 -4.34 -33.32 -5.38
C THR A 553 -5.10 -33.44 -4.05
N LEU A 554 -5.94 -32.45 -3.68
CA LEU A 554 -6.78 -32.51 -2.47
C LEU A 554 -8.15 -33.12 -2.74
N TRP A 555 -8.74 -32.85 -3.91
CA TRP A 555 -10.11 -33.26 -4.21
C TRP A 555 -10.22 -34.64 -4.88
N GLU A 556 -9.10 -35.19 -5.38
CA GLU A 556 -9.05 -36.38 -6.25
C GLU A 556 -9.86 -36.26 -7.56
N GLU A 557 -10.37 -35.05 -7.82
CA GLU A 557 -11.38 -34.69 -8.82
C GLU A 557 -10.89 -33.42 -9.54
N ASP A 558 -10.93 -33.41 -10.88
CA ASP A 558 -10.61 -32.22 -11.67
C ASP A 558 -11.76 -31.19 -11.55
N HIS A 559 -11.43 -29.90 -11.38
CA HIS A 559 -12.38 -28.79 -11.45
C HIS A 559 -13.38 -28.70 -10.27
N TYR A 560 -13.12 -29.33 -9.11
CA TYR A 560 -14.07 -29.39 -7.99
C TYR A 560 -14.55 -28.00 -7.53
N GLN A 561 -13.60 -27.10 -7.19
CA GLN A 561 -13.96 -25.78 -6.65
C GLN A 561 -14.53 -24.85 -7.73
N SER A 562 -13.93 -24.78 -8.92
CA SER A 562 -14.49 -23.96 -10.01
C SER A 562 -15.88 -24.43 -10.44
N SER A 563 -16.12 -25.75 -10.49
CA SER A 563 -17.45 -26.30 -10.80
C SER A 563 -18.47 -25.98 -9.71
N ALA A 564 -18.10 -26.00 -8.43
CA ALA A 564 -18.98 -25.57 -7.34
C ALA A 564 -19.32 -24.07 -7.45
N VAL A 565 -18.31 -23.20 -7.61
CA VAL A 565 -18.51 -21.75 -7.81
C VAL A 565 -19.41 -21.48 -9.02
N PHE A 566 -19.16 -22.13 -10.17
CA PHE A 566 -19.94 -21.92 -11.39
C PHE A 566 -21.37 -22.48 -11.31
N LYS A 567 -21.60 -23.58 -10.59
CA LYS A 567 -22.97 -24.09 -10.29
C LYS A 567 -23.74 -23.10 -9.41
N THR A 568 -23.09 -22.49 -8.43
CA THR A 568 -23.70 -21.50 -7.54
C THR A 568 -23.91 -20.15 -8.25
N VAL A 569 -22.89 -19.65 -8.94
CA VAL A 569 -22.87 -18.34 -9.61
C VAL A 569 -22.53 -18.57 -11.09
N PRO A 570 -23.53 -18.80 -11.96
CA PRO A 570 -23.33 -19.17 -13.37
C PRO A 570 -22.97 -17.95 -14.22
N VAL A 571 -21.77 -17.43 -13.99
CA VAL A 571 -21.17 -16.27 -14.66
C VAL A 571 -19.77 -16.63 -15.20
N PRO A 572 -19.19 -15.85 -16.13
CA PRO A 572 -17.82 -16.04 -16.57
C PRO A 572 -16.84 -16.06 -15.39
N LEU A 573 -16.19 -17.21 -15.20
CA LEU A 573 -15.31 -17.48 -14.05
C LEU A 573 -13.86 -17.60 -14.53
N GLY A 574 -12.96 -16.80 -13.94
CA GLY A 574 -11.53 -16.83 -14.21
C GLY A 574 -10.68 -16.91 -12.94
N GLY A 575 -9.35 -16.92 -13.08
CA GLY A 575 -8.41 -16.88 -11.96
C GLY A 575 -7.23 -17.81 -12.10
N PHE A 576 -6.53 -18.09 -11.01
CA PHE A 576 -5.30 -18.88 -11.01
C PHE A 576 -4.99 -19.52 -9.65
N PHE A 577 -4.27 -20.64 -9.67
CA PHE A 577 -3.78 -21.30 -8.47
C PHE A 577 -2.66 -20.47 -7.83
N THR A 578 -2.83 -20.02 -6.60
CA THR A 578 -1.99 -19.00 -5.96
C THR A 578 -1.09 -19.55 -4.85
N ASN A 579 0.03 -18.85 -4.57
CA ASN A 579 0.91 -19.11 -3.42
C ASN A 579 0.34 -18.57 -2.08
N GLY A 580 -0.70 -17.76 -2.15
CA GLY A 580 -1.36 -17.17 -0.97
C GLY A 580 -2.45 -16.20 -1.37
N VAL A 581 -3.50 -16.12 -0.56
CA VAL A 581 -4.72 -15.34 -0.81
C VAL A 581 -4.76 -14.18 0.18
N ALA A 582 -4.87 -12.94 -0.30
CA ALA A 582 -5.16 -11.79 0.56
C ALA A 582 -6.66 -11.46 0.50
N GLY A 583 -7.31 -11.28 1.65
CA GLY A 583 -8.73 -10.93 1.71
C GLY A 583 -9.27 -10.87 3.14
N ALA A 584 -10.55 -10.51 3.27
CA ALA A 584 -11.25 -10.44 4.56
C ALA A 584 -12.02 -11.74 4.86
N LEU A 585 -12.08 -12.15 6.14
CA LEU A 585 -12.92 -13.30 6.57
C LEU A 585 -14.41 -12.95 6.63
N SER A 586 -14.73 -11.67 6.85
CA SER A 586 -16.08 -11.13 6.80
C SER A 586 -16.09 -9.67 6.35
N GLU A 587 -17.27 -9.17 6.02
CA GLU A 587 -17.45 -7.84 5.44
C GLU A 587 -17.15 -6.76 6.49
N GLY A 588 -16.05 -6.02 6.28
CA GLY A 588 -15.51 -5.05 7.24
C GLY A 588 -14.43 -5.58 8.20
N SER A 589 -14.09 -6.88 8.16
CA SER A 589 -12.93 -7.41 8.90
C SER A 589 -11.62 -7.08 8.19
N ARG A 590 -10.53 -6.97 8.95
CA ARG A 590 -9.17 -6.72 8.44
C ARG A 590 -8.75 -7.69 7.33
N THR A 591 -8.12 -7.17 6.29
CA THR A 591 -7.50 -7.93 5.20
C THR A 591 -6.32 -8.73 5.73
N THR A 592 -6.33 -10.05 5.52
CA THR A 592 -5.34 -11.00 6.02
C THR A 592 -4.81 -11.85 4.86
N LEU A 593 -3.55 -12.28 4.96
CA LEU A 593 -2.92 -13.20 4.01
C LEU A 593 -3.05 -14.65 4.50
N PHE A 594 -3.57 -15.52 3.64
CA PHE A 594 -3.77 -16.95 3.91
C PHE A 594 -2.95 -17.81 2.93
N GLY A 595 -1.98 -18.57 3.43
CA GLY A 595 -1.08 -19.36 2.58
C GLY A 595 -1.69 -20.64 1.97
N SER A 596 -2.83 -21.13 2.48
CA SER A 596 -3.39 -22.43 2.07
C SER A 596 -4.92 -22.42 2.18
N SER A 597 -5.55 -21.56 1.39
CA SER A 597 -6.98 -21.20 1.43
C SER A 597 -7.49 -20.94 0.01
N THR A 598 -8.80 -20.70 -0.14
CA THR A 598 -9.42 -20.32 -1.43
C THR A 598 -10.21 -19.03 -1.24
N SER A 599 -10.06 -18.05 -2.13
CA SER A 599 -11.02 -16.93 -2.20
C SER A 599 -11.78 -16.90 -3.51
N VAL A 600 -13.02 -16.44 -3.42
CA VAL A 600 -13.89 -16.13 -4.56
C VAL A 600 -14.27 -14.66 -4.45
N ALA A 601 -14.20 -13.94 -5.57
CA ALA A 601 -14.79 -12.61 -5.73
C ALA A 601 -15.86 -12.65 -6.82
N VAL A 602 -17.03 -12.07 -6.54
CA VAL A 602 -18.14 -11.96 -7.49
C VAL A 602 -18.44 -10.48 -7.71
N PHE A 603 -18.55 -10.08 -8.98
CA PHE A 603 -18.74 -8.70 -9.40
C PHE A 603 -20.16 -8.48 -9.94
N SER A 604 -20.79 -7.37 -9.59
CA SER A 604 -22.10 -6.95 -10.08
C SER A 604 -22.18 -5.42 -10.15
N PRO A 605 -22.98 -4.82 -11.06
CA PRO A 605 -23.31 -3.41 -10.97
C PRO A 605 -24.03 -3.08 -9.66
N ILE A 606 -23.94 -1.82 -9.23
CA ILE A 606 -24.72 -1.23 -8.13
C ILE A 606 -26.13 -0.88 -8.62
N THR A 607 -26.24 -0.32 -9.83
CA THR A 607 -27.49 0.18 -10.41
C THR A 607 -28.36 -0.96 -10.96
N ALA A 608 -29.21 -1.55 -10.11
CA ALA A 608 -30.34 -2.34 -10.59
C ALA A 608 -31.26 -1.46 -11.45
N ARG A 609 -31.73 -1.97 -12.60
CA ARG A 609 -32.49 -1.18 -13.58
C ARG A 609 -33.77 -0.58 -12.98
N ARG A 610 -33.77 0.73 -12.74
CA ARG A 610 -35.00 1.55 -12.71
C ARG A 610 -35.31 1.98 -14.14
N THR A 611 -36.28 1.32 -14.78
CA THR A 611 -37.00 1.92 -15.92
C THR A 611 -37.78 3.12 -15.40
N THR A 612 -37.34 4.33 -15.77
CA THR A 612 -37.95 5.57 -15.30
C THR A 612 -39.33 5.79 -15.92
N VAL A 613 -40.30 6.13 -15.07
CA VAL A 613 -41.59 6.69 -15.45
C VAL A 613 -41.71 8.04 -14.78
N GLU A 614 -41.59 9.12 -15.54
CA GLU A 614 -42.08 10.44 -15.15
C GLU A 614 -43.62 10.41 -15.09
N PRO A 615 -44.29 11.23 -14.24
CA PRO A 615 -43.89 12.58 -13.80
C PRO A 615 -44.01 12.74 -12.25
N ARG A 616 -44.15 13.90 -11.59
CA ARG A 616 -44.67 15.23 -11.98
C ARG A 616 -44.27 16.32 -10.99
N GLU A 617 -44.29 17.57 -11.45
CA GLU A 617 -44.10 18.77 -10.61
C GLU A 617 -45.21 18.92 -9.55
N GLY A 618 -44.84 19.42 -8.37
CA GLY A 618 -45.78 19.79 -7.30
C GLY A 618 -45.08 20.66 -6.25
N SER A 619 -45.57 21.89 -6.07
CA SER A 619 -44.97 22.89 -5.19
C SER A 619 -45.62 22.96 -3.81
N THR A 620 -44.82 23.32 -2.80
CA THR A 620 -45.29 24.19 -1.69
C THR A 620 -44.12 24.93 -1.05
N THR A 621 -44.34 26.21 -0.76
CA THR A 621 -43.45 27.09 0.03
C THR A 621 -43.94 27.17 1.47
N VAL A 622 -43.02 27.19 2.44
CA VAL A 622 -43.23 27.75 3.79
C VAL A 622 -42.04 28.65 4.11
N ASP A 623 -42.28 29.71 4.86
CA ASP A 623 -41.42 30.89 4.98
C ASP A 623 -41.05 31.21 6.45
N ASP A 624 -40.06 32.08 6.62
CA ASP A 624 -39.64 32.79 7.85
C ASP A 624 -39.25 32.00 9.13
N GLY A 625 -38.28 32.55 9.89
CA GLY A 625 -37.89 31.98 11.20
C GLY A 625 -36.55 32.45 11.77
N SER A 626 -36.40 33.74 12.10
CA SER A 626 -35.20 34.26 12.79
C SER A 626 -35.18 33.93 14.29
N ASP A 627 -34.00 33.59 14.85
CA ASP A 627 -33.31 34.53 15.75
C ASP A 627 -31.89 34.07 16.16
N ALA A 628 -31.05 35.02 16.56
CA ALA A 628 -29.69 34.77 17.06
C ALA A 628 -29.55 35.09 18.56
N ARG A 629 -28.93 34.18 19.32
CA ARG A 629 -28.41 34.46 20.68
C ARG A 629 -27.08 33.74 20.92
N GLY A 630 -26.03 34.52 21.17
CA GLY A 630 -24.76 34.02 21.71
C GLY A 630 -24.57 34.43 23.17
N VAL A 631 -23.65 33.77 23.87
CA VAL A 631 -23.10 34.03 25.23
C VAL A 631 -22.14 32.87 25.53
N VAL A 632 -20.98 32.97 26.20
CA VAL A 632 -20.01 34.06 26.48
C VAL A 632 -18.64 33.35 26.60
N VAL A 633 -17.52 34.05 26.34
CA VAL A 633 -16.17 33.50 26.61
C VAL A 633 -15.86 33.60 28.10
N GLY A 634 -15.38 32.51 28.70
CA GLY A 634 -14.76 32.55 30.02
C GLY A 634 -13.27 32.87 29.89
N GLU A 635 -12.86 34.03 30.38
CA GLU A 635 -11.46 34.36 30.64
C GLU A 635 -11.07 33.84 32.03
N ASP A 636 -9.96 33.13 32.12
CA ASP A 636 -9.11 33.03 33.32
C ASP A 636 -7.72 32.62 32.83
N GLY A 637 -6.69 33.38 33.19
CA GLY A 637 -5.34 33.16 32.69
C GLY A 637 -4.27 33.51 33.72
N GLU A 638 -3.22 32.69 33.79
CA GLU A 638 -1.99 32.99 34.52
C GLU A 638 -0.81 32.96 33.54
N GLU A 639 -0.10 34.08 33.40
CA GLU A 639 1.20 34.13 32.75
C GLU A 639 2.27 33.58 33.71
N ILE A 640 2.85 32.42 33.42
CA ILE A 640 4.04 31.93 34.13
C ILE A 640 5.28 32.51 33.45
N LEU A 641 5.73 33.67 33.92
CA LEU A 641 7.05 34.20 33.61
C LEU A 641 8.12 33.36 34.32
N GLY A 642 8.87 32.58 33.55
CA GLY A 642 10.05 31.83 34.01
C GLY A 642 11.33 32.67 33.90
N ASP A 643 12.22 32.51 34.88
CA ASP A 643 13.43 33.33 35.06
C ASP A 643 14.53 33.06 34.03
N ASP A 644 15.49 33.98 33.93
CA ASP A 644 16.54 34.01 32.93
C ASP A 644 17.68 33.00 33.18
N SER A 645 18.35 32.59 32.11
CA SER A 645 19.66 31.90 32.10
C SER A 645 19.81 30.51 32.77
N ASP A 646 19.37 29.45 32.08
CA ASP A 646 20.12 28.18 32.07
C ASP A 646 19.94 27.46 30.72
N ASP A 647 21.01 26.88 30.13
CA ASP A 647 20.89 26.24 28.80
C ASP A 647 20.11 24.92 28.91
N PHE A 648 18.86 24.90 28.43
CA PHE A 648 18.13 23.65 28.30
C PHE A 648 18.84 22.71 27.31
N VAL A 649 19.06 21.47 27.75
CA VAL A 649 19.42 20.35 26.88
C VAL A 649 18.19 19.47 26.80
N VAL A 650 17.68 19.20 25.59
CA VAL A 650 16.55 18.29 25.40
C VAL A 650 16.91 16.93 26.00
N GLN A 651 16.08 16.42 26.92
CA GLN A 651 16.32 15.09 27.46
C GLN A 651 15.87 14.08 26.39
N ARG A 652 16.86 13.45 25.74
CA ARG A 652 16.60 12.26 24.95
C ARG A 652 15.91 11.25 25.84
N ARG A 653 14.84 10.64 25.34
CA ARG A 653 14.23 9.52 26.04
C ARG A 653 15.29 8.42 26.14
N ASP A 654 15.49 7.84 27.33
CA ASP A 654 16.31 6.63 27.38
C ASP A 654 15.57 5.59 26.52
N VAL A 655 16.21 5.08 25.47
CA VAL A 655 15.55 4.28 24.41
C VAL A 655 15.06 2.92 24.92
N LYS A 656 15.28 2.63 26.21
CA LYS A 656 14.74 1.49 26.95
C LYS A 656 13.68 1.88 28.00
N ALA A 657 13.52 3.16 28.34
CA ALA A 657 12.50 3.66 29.25
C ALA A 657 11.18 3.91 28.51
N GLY A 658 10.10 3.29 29.01
CA GLY A 658 8.79 3.30 28.37
C GLY A 658 8.61 2.29 27.22
N ARG A 659 9.67 1.63 26.73
CA ARG A 659 9.50 0.38 25.98
C ARG A 659 9.15 -0.71 26.99
N ALA A 660 7.94 -1.24 26.91
CA ALA A 660 7.50 -2.31 27.79
C ALA A 660 8.40 -3.56 27.62
N VAL A 661 9.21 -3.87 28.63
CA VAL A 661 10.05 -5.07 28.61
C VAL A 661 9.23 -6.23 29.15
N LEU A 662 8.98 -7.24 28.32
CA LEU A 662 8.18 -8.41 28.68
C LEU A 662 8.95 -9.33 29.64
N SER A 663 8.96 -8.98 30.93
CA SER A 663 9.64 -9.72 31.99
C SER A 663 8.77 -10.88 32.50
N GLY A 664 8.35 -11.75 31.57
CA GLY A 664 7.39 -12.81 31.83
C GLY A 664 5.96 -12.26 32.03
N PRO A 665 5.25 -12.61 33.13
CA PRO A 665 3.84 -12.28 33.30
C PRO A 665 3.57 -10.83 33.76
N VAL A 666 4.62 -10.03 33.96
CA VAL A 666 4.50 -8.61 34.32
C VAL A 666 5.06 -7.78 33.18
N LEU A 667 4.25 -6.83 32.70
CA LEU A 667 4.67 -5.80 31.76
C LEU A 667 5.56 -4.80 32.51
N TYR A 668 6.87 -5.07 32.59
CA TYR A 668 7.81 -4.14 33.22
C TYR A 668 8.16 -3.02 32.24
N SER A 669 7.24 -2.08 32.09
CA SER A 669 7.65 -0.69 31.98
C SER A 669 8.09 -0.20 33.36
N VAL A 670 9.15 0.61 33.40
CA VAL A 670 9.26 1.58 34.50
C VAL A 670 8.08 2.52 34.32
N ALA A 671 7.23 2.63 35.33
CA ALA A 671 6.21 3.67 35.40
C ALA A 671 6.91 5.01 35.69
N GLU A 672 7.55 5.58 34.68
CA GLU A 672 7.88 6.99 34.68
C GLU A 672 6.56 7.75 34.89
N SER A 673 6.51 8.59 35.92
CA SER A 673 5.49 9.64 36.04
C SER A 673 5.49 10.38 34.71
N VAL A 674 4.43 10.23 33.91
CA VAL A 674 4.46 10.50 32.45
C VAL A 674 5.16 11.83 32.21
N ALA A 675 6.42 11.74 31.76
CA ALA A 675 7.17 12.91 31.38
C ALA A 675 6.44 13.47 30.17
N GLN A 676 5.69 14.54 30.38
CA GLN A 676 5.26 15.35 29.25
C GLN A 676 6.51 16.10 28.76
N PRO A 677 6.68 16.26 27.44
CA PRO A 677 7.81 17.01 26.91
C PRO A 677 7.71 18.43 27.46
N ARG A 678 8.75 18.88 28.19
CA ARG A 678 8.76 20.15 28.93
C ARG A 678 8.67 21.37 28.00
N ASN A 679 8.92 21.14 26.72
CA ASN A 679 8.92 22.13 25.66
C ASN A 679 8.63 21.44 24.31
N THR A 680 8.31 22.24 23.29
CA THR A 680 7.90 21.71 21.99
C THR A 680 9.04 20.99 21.25
N LEU A 681 10.32 21.38 21.40
CA LEU A 681 11.43 20.65 20.76
C LEU A 681 11.60 19.24 21.32
N GLU A 682 11.41 19.05 22.63
CA GLU A 682 11.42 17.73 23.27
C GLU A 682 10.30 16.83 22.72
N ALA A 683 9.10 17.40 22.46
CA ALA A 683 8.00 16.69 21.82
C ALA A 683 8.34 16.25 20.38
N LEU A 684 8.96 17.14 19.59
CA LEU A 684 9.43 16.82 18.24
C LEU A 684 10.50 15.73 18.26
N VAL A 685 11.45 15.79 19.20
CA VAL A 685 12.52 14.79 19.35
C VAL A 685 11.96 13.40 19.66
N TRP A 686 11.07 13.26 20.65
CA TRP A 686 10.53 11.94 21.02
C TRP A 686 9.65 11.33 19.93
N GLU A 687 8.84 12.13 19.23
CA GLU A 687 8.09 11.66 18.07
C GLU A 687 9.04 11.14 16.98
N LYS A 688 10.13 11.89 16.71
CA LYS A 688 11.10 11.50 15.68
C LYS A 688 11.90 10.26 16.07
N GLU A 689 12.21 10.08 17.36
CA GLU A 689 12.83 8.85 17.86
C GLU A 689 11.92 7.63 17.60
N ALA A 690 10.61 7.76 17.86
CA ALA A 690 9.63 6.72 17.56
C ALA A 690 9.44 6.47 16.03
N ALA A 691 9.47 7.52 15.21
CA ALA A 691 9.38 7.42 13.76
C ALA A 691 10.62 6.75 13.13
N VAL A 692 11.82 7.05 13.65
CA VAL A 692 13.06 6.39 13.22
C VAL A 692 13.10 4.92 13.63
N ASP A 693 12.59 4.55 14.80
CA ASP A 693 12.52 3.14 15.20
C ASP A 693 11.56 2.32 14.31
N ARG A 694 10.36 2.84 13.99
CA ARG A 694 9.49 2.22 12.96
C ARG A 694 10.21 2.07 11.62
N SER A 695 10.96 3.09 11.21
CA SER A 695 11.72 3.07 9.96
C SER A 695 12.84 2.02 9.97
N ARG A 696 13.54 1.84 11.10
CA ARG A 696 14.67 0.89 11.27
C ARG A 696 14.24 -0.57 11.13
N ASP A 697 13.05 -0.90 11.63
CA ASP A 697 12.49 -2.25 11.53
C ASP A 697 12.12 -2.58 10.06
N ARG A 698 11.69 -1.57 9.28
CA ARG A 698 11.42 -1.66 7.82
C ARG A 698 12.71 -1.72 6.99
N TRP A 699 13.71 -0.88 7.27
CA TRP A 699 14.96 -0.78 6.51
C TRP A 699 16.20 -0.87 7.39
N PRO A 700 16.90 -2.03 7.43
CA PRO A 700 18.13 -2.19 8.18
C PRO A 700 19.22 -1.17 7.77
N MET A 701 19.88 -0.57 8.76
CA MET A 701 20.89 0.50 8.57
C MET A 701 21.99 0.13 7.55
N SER A 702 22.41 -1.14 7.49
CA SER A 702 23.38 -1.67 6.53
C SER A 702 22.93 -1.51 5.07
N LEU A 703 21.62 -1.61 4.80
CA LEU A 703 21.04 -1.48 3.47
C LEU A 703 20.97 0.00 3.05
N LEU A 704 20.60 0.91 3.96
CA LEU A 704 20.68 2.36 3.72
C LEU A 704 22.11 2.83 3.43
N VAL A 705 23.09 2.37 4.21
CA VAL A 705 24.52 2.67 3.99
C VAL A 705 24.96 2.17 2.61
N SER A 706 24.56 0.96 2.22
CA SER A 706 24.92 0.37 0.93
C SER A 706 24.26 1.11 -0.24
N ARG A 707 22.99 1.50 -0.11
CA ARG A 707 22.27 2.30 -1.10
C ARG A 707 22.85 3.70 -1.26
N CYS A 708 23.19 4.40 -0.16
CA CYS A 708 23.84 5.71 -0.23
C CYS A 708 25.17 5.66 -0.98
N ARG A 709 25.97 4.60 -0.77
CA ARG A 709 27.22 4.39 -1.51
C ARG A 709 26.97 4.26 -3.01
N MET A 710 25.99 3.45 -3.42
CA MET A 710 25.63 3.28 -4.83
C MET A 710 25.05 4.57 -5.44
N PHE A 711 24.14 5.23 -4.73
CA PHE A 711 23.49 6.47 -5.15
C PHE A 711 24.50 7.59 -5.42
N ASN A 712 25.50 7.74 -4.56
CA ASN A 712 26.58 8.73 -4.72
C ASN A 712 27.61 8.40 -5.84
N LEU A 713 27.50 7.24 -6.53
CA LEU A 713 28.34 6.97 -7.71
C LEU A 713 27.86 7.67 -8.98
N GLU A 714 26.58 8.07 -9.05
CA GLU A 714 26.02 8.75 -10.22
C GLU A 714 26.28 10.26 -10.16
N GLU A 715 26.88 10.84 -11.21
CA GLU A 715 27.33 12.24 -11.21
C GLU A 715 26.19 13.24 -10.90
N LYS A 716 24.99 13.01 -11.46
CA LYS A 716 23.76 13.79 -11.19
C LYS A 716 23.31 13.78 -9.72
N ASN A 717 23.71 12.76 -8.97
CA ASN A 717 23.35 12.57 -7.56
C ASN A 717 24.47 13.06 -6.62
N LYS A 718 25.49 13.78 -7.09
CA LYS A 718 26.45 14.45 -6.20
C LYS A 718 25.80 15.65 -5.51
N PRO A 719 26.09 15.89 -4.22
CA PRO A 719 25.67 17.11 -3.52
C PRO A 719 26.17 18.39 -4.20
N ARG A 720 25.27 19.36 -4.39
CA ARG A 720 25.57 20.75 -4.80
C ARG A 720 26.14 21.53 -3.60
N ASP A 721 27.01 22.51 -3.83
CA ASP A 721 27.62 23.29 -2.74
C ASP A 721 26.69 24.43 -2.27
N VAL A 722 25.90 24.16 -1.22
CA VAL A 722 24.93 25.10 -0.62
C VAL A 722 25.64 26.35 -0.06
N VAL A 723 26.76 26.17 0.64
CA VAL A 723 27.51 27.29 1.23
C VAL A 723 28.12 28.20 0.16
N ALA A 724 28.66 27.63 -0.93
CA ALA A 724 29.15 28.43 -2.06
C ALA A 724 28.01 29.19 -2.77
N ALA A 725 26.84 28.58 -2.93
CA ALA A 725 25.67 29.27 -3.47
C ALA A 725 25.22 30.44 -2.56
N LEU A 726 25.21 30.25 -1.24
CA LEU A 726 24.93 31.31 -0.26
C LEU A 726 25.99 32.42 -0.26
N ILE A 727 27.27 32.11 -0.46
CA ILE A 727 28.33 33.12 -0.58
C ILE A 727 28.15 33.92 -1.88
N ASN A 728 27.96 33.24 -3.01
CA ASN A 728 27.80 33.86 -4.32
C ASN A 728 26.52 34.71 -4.41
N GLY A 729 25.41 34.24 -3.81
CA GLY A 729 24.12 34.92 -3.79
C GLY A 729 24.11 36.29 -3.11
N LYS A 730 25.14 36.63 -2.33
CA LYS A 730 25.29 37.98 -1.74
C LYS A 730 25.63 39.04 -2.79
N GLY A 731 26.27 38.66 -3.89
CA GLY A 731 26.82 39.60 -4.87
C GLY A 731 27.66 40.72 -4.23
N ASN A 732 27.56 41.94 -4.76
CA ASN A 732 28.25 43.13 -4.23
C ASN A 732 27.53 43.75 -3.01
N GLY A 733 27.30 42.95 -1.96
CA GLY A 733 26.75 43.43 -0.68
C GLY A 733 25.22 43.41 -0.54
N GLY A 734 24.54 42.59 -1.35
CA GLY A 734 23.15 42.19 -1.14
C GLY A 734 23.00 41.13 -0.05
N VAL A 735 21.82 40.50 0.02
CA VAL A 735 21.48 39.44 0.98
C VAL A 735 21.17 38.14 0.24
N ALA A 736 21.76 37.02 0.68
CA ALA A 736 21.46 35.70 0.14
C ALA A 736 20.34 35.02 0.94
N ILE A 737 19.28 34.58 0.25
CA ILE A 737 18.13 33.91 0.88
C ILE A 737 18.25 32.38 0.70
N LEU A 738 18.20 31.66 1.82
CA LEU A 738 17.82 30.24 1.90
C LEU A 738 16.29 30.18 2.06
N ALA A 739 15.58 29.76 1.01
CA ALA A 739 14.12 29.74 1.01
C ALA A 739 13.58 28.45 1.62
N GLU A 740 12.74 28.56 2.66
CA GLU A 740 12.25 27.42 3.44
C GLU A 740 10.82 27.01 3.02
N VAL A 741 10.69 25.77 2.53
CA VAL A 741 9.44 25.14 2.10
C VAL A 741 8.87 24.27 3.21
N LYS A 742 7.64 24.58 3.64
CA LYS A 742 6.87 23.83 4.66
C LYS A 742 5.37 24.12 4.53
N ARG A 743 4.51 23.10 4.47
CA ARG A 743 3.05 23.30 4.37
C ARG A 743 2.43 23.76 5.71
N THR A 744 3.03 23.34 6.83
CA THR A 744 2.64 23.72 8.20
C THR A 744 3.82 24.22 9.02
N ALA A 745 3.55 24.76 10.21
CA ALA A 745 4.52 24.89 11.29
C ALA A 745 3.90 24.53 12.65
N PRO A 746 4.66 24.02 13.64
CA PRO A 746 4.13 23.43 14.87
C PRO A 746 3.19 24.31 15.70
N VAL A 747 3.39 25.63 15.69
CA VAL A 747 2.62 26.59 16.50
C VAL A 747 1.55 27.33 15.69
N THR A 748 1.81 27.63 14.42
CA THR A 748 0.92 28.45 13.57
C THR A 748 0.03 27.63 12.63
N GLY A 749 0.16 26.29 12.61
CA GLY A 749 -0.69 25.42 11.80
C GLY A 749 -0.40 25.52 10.30
N LYS A 750 -1.45 25.50 9.46
CA LYS A 750 -1.33 25.65 8.00
C LYS A 750 -0.97 27.09 7.64
N LEU A 751 0.13 27.27 6.90
CA LEU A 751 0.66 28.61 6.56
C LEU A 751 0.03 29.24 5.31
N ARG A 752 -0.55 28.42 4.43
CA ARG A 752 -1.20 28.82 3.17
C ARG A 752 -2.64 28.30 3.14
N ARG A 753 -3.53 29.01 2.44
CA ARG A 753 -4.90 28.55 2.15
C ARG A 753 -4.88 27.70 0.86
N GLY A 754 -5.69 26.64 0.84
CA GLY A 754 -5.69 25.66 -0.25
C GLY A 754 -4.48 24.73 -0.24
N GLU A 755 -4.47 23.77 -1.16
CA GLU A 755 -3.26 23.01 -1.49
C GLU A 755 -2.43 23.75 -2.54
N PHE A 756 -1.14 23.44 -2.64
CA PHE A 756 -0.25 23.99 -3.66
C PHE A 756 0.84 22.99 -4.02
N ASP A 757 1.30 23.04 -5.27
CA ASP A 757 2.41 22.24 -5.74
C ASP A 757 3.74 22.81 -5.22
N VAL A 758 4.52 21.99 -4.53
CA VAL A 758 5.80 22.41 -3.92
C VAL A 758 6.94 22.51 -4.94
N VAL A 759 6.84 21.84 -6.08
CA VAL A 759 7.78 21.97 -7.20
C VAL A 759 7.55 23.29 -7.94
N GLU A 760 6.30 23.67 -8.22
CA GLU A 760 5.98 24.98 -8.80
C GLU A 760 6.37 26.13 -7.85
N PHE A 761 6.06 26.00 -6.56
CA PHE A 761 6.48 26.95 -5.52
C PHE A 761 8.01 27.06 -5.42
N SER A 762 8.74 25.95 -5.50
CA SER A 762 10.22 25.96 -5.46
C SER A 762 10.83 26.57 -6.73
N ARG A 763 10.23 26.33 -7.90
CA ARG A 763 10.64 26.95 -9.17
C ARG A 763 10.37 28.45 -9.21
N SER A 764 9.26 28.92 -8.64
CA SER A 764 8.95 30.35 -8.60
C SER A 764 9.94 31.11 -7.69
N LEU A 765 10.36 30.49 -6.58
CA LEU A 765 11.43 31.00 -5.71
C LEU A 765 12.81 30.93 -6.39
N GLU A 766 13.14 29.85 -7.09
CA GLU A 766 14.38 29.78 -7.92
C GLU A 766 14.40 30.90 -8.97
N GLY A 767 13.29 31.12 -9.69
CA GLY A 767 13.14 32.20 -10.67
C GLY A 767 13.16 33.60 -10.06
N ALA A 768 12.89 33.73 -8.76
CA ALA A 768 13.05 34.98 -8.00
C ALA A 768 14.50 35.26 -7.54
N GLY A 769 15.41 34.28 -7.68
CA GLY A 769 16.83 34.45 -7.35
C GLY A 769 17.25 34.01 -5.94
N VAL A 770 16.47 33.15 -5.27
CA VAL A 770 16.90 32.59 -3.97
C VAL A 770 18.14 31.69 -4.13
N ALA A 771 19.09 31.79 -3.20
CA ALA A 771 20.42 31.20 -3.32
C ALA A 771 20.45 29.68 -3.02
N ALA A 772 19.49 29.20 -2.22
CA ALA A 772 19.32 27.80 -1.86
C ALA A 772 17.87 27.55 -1.41
N ILE A 773 17.43 26.29 -1.39
CA ILE A 773 16.10 25.89 -0.88
C ILE A 773 16.28 24.90 0.28
N ALA A 774 15.54 25.10 1.37
CA ALA A 774 15.44 24.16 2.50
C ALA A 774 14.04 23.53 2.52
N VAL A 775 13.96 22.20 2.46
CA VAL A 775 12.68 21.47 2.52
C VAL A 775 12.54 20.82 3.88
N ASN A 776 11.45 21.09 4.60
CA ASN A 776 11.22 20.50 5.92
C ASN A 776 10.60 19.10 5.82
N THR A 777 11.40 18.04 5.92
CA THR A 777 11.00 16.65 5.62
C THR A 777 10.27 15.93 6.76
N ASP A 778 9.50 16.66 7.57
CA ASP A 778 8.62 16.06 8.58
C ASP A 778 7.13 16.20 8.20
N PRO A 779 6.45 15.11 7.84
CA PRO A 779 5.04 15.16 7.44
C PRO A 779 4.07 15.56 8.55
N LYS A 780 4.43 15.35 9.82
CA LYS A 780 3.55 15.59 10.99
C LYS A 780 3.64 17.03 11.47
N PHE A 781 4.83 17.61 11.49
CA PHE A 781 5.10 18.95 12.03
C PHE A 781 5.17 20.04 10.95
N PHE A 782 5.72 19.73 9.77
CA PHE A 782 5.94 20.69 8.69
C PHE A 782 5.16 20.37 7.40
N GLY A 783 4.57 19.17 7.31
CA GLY A 783 3.67 18.79 6.22
C GLY A 783 4.36 18.59 4.88
N CYS A 784 5.68 18.35 4.86
CA CYS A 784 6.41 17.90 3.67
C CYS A 784 7.24 16.64 3.98
N SER A 785 7.67 15.91 2.96
CA SER A 785 8.36 14.62 3.09
C SER A 785 9.69 14.54 2.34
N TYR A 786 10.35 13.39 2.41
CA TYR A 786 11.55 13.11 1.62
C TYR A 786 11.24 13.04 0.10
N GLU A 787 10.02 12.67 -0.27
CA GLU A 787 9.55 12.61 -1.65
C GLU A 787 9.36 14.04 -2.19
N ASP A 788 8.82 14.97 -1.41
CA ASP A 788 8.79 16.39 -1.77
C ASP A 788 10.22 16.93 -2.02
N LEU A 789 11.18 16.59 -1.13
CA LEU A 789 12.58 16.98 -1.31
C LEU A 789 13.16 16.40 -2.60
N THR A 790 12.89 15.12 -2.88
CA THR A 790 13.33 14.42 -4.11
C THR A 790 12.74 15.07 -5.37
N SER A 791 11.45 15.39 -5.36
CA SER A 791 10.74 16.07 -6.44
C SER A 791 11.30 17.47 -6.69
N ILE A 792 11.47 18.28 -5.65
CA ILE A 792 12.05 19.62 -5.74
C ILE A 792 13.49 19.54 -6.27
N ARG A 793 14.34 18.69 -5.69
CA ARG A 793 15.75 18.52 -6.09
C ARG A 793 15.96 17.95 -7.49
N SER A 794 14.94 17.33 -8.07
CA SER A 794 14.89 16.91 -9.48
C SER A 794 14.40 18.02 -10.42
N ALA A 795 13.70 19.03 -9.89
CA ALA A 795 12.98 20.04 -10.66
C ALA A 795 13.62 21.45 -10.66
N VAL A 796 14.59 21.72 -9.76
CA VAL A 796 15.37 22.96 -9.67
C VAL A 796 16.88 22.72 -9.89
N THR A 797 17.59 23.76 -10.30
CA THR A 797 19.06 23.80 -10.47
C THR A 797 19.80 24.29 -9.21
N THR A 798 19.17 25.16 -8.43
CA THR A 798 19.60 25.65 -7.12
C THR A 798 19.81 24.52 -6.10
N PRO A 799 20.76 24.62 -5.15
CA PRO A 799 20.97 23.58 -4.13
C PRO A 799 19.76 23.39 -3.20
N VAL A 800 19.43 22.15 -2.86
CA VAL A 800 18.28 21.80 -2.00
C VAL A 800 18.75 21.02 -0.78
N MET A 801 18.49 21.55 0.42
CA MET A 801 18.89 20.93 1.69
C MET A 801 17.71 20.34 2.46
N CYS A 802 17.99 19.31 3.24
CA CYS A 802 17.07 18.72 4.19
C CYS A 802 17.06 19.54 5.49
N SER A 803 15.89 20.04 5.86
CA SER A 803 15.61 20.60 7.17
C SER A 803 14.78 19.58 7.95
N ASP A 804 15.30 19.07 9.06
CA ASP A 804 14.59 18.11 9.90
C ASP A 804 15.14 18.14 11.33
N VAL A 805 14.39 17.61 12.28
CA VAL A 805 14.90 17.30 13.63
C VAL A 805 15.68 16.00 13.55
N VAL A 806 16.94 16.08 13.11
CA VAL A 806 17.84 14.93 12.98
C VAL A 806 18.21 14.42 14.37
N VAL A 807 17.57 13.35 14.82
CA VAL A 807 17.80 12.73 16.14
C VAL A 807 18.76 11.54 16.10
N TYR A 808 18.88 10.88 14.94
CA TYR A 808 19.73 9.72 14.72
C TYR A 808 20.47 9.75 13.37
N PRO A 809 21.62 9.04 13.24
CA PRO A 809 22.34 8.89 11.98
C PRO A 809 21.48 8.37 10.82
N TYR A 810 20.46 7.58 11.13
CA TYR A 810 19.55 6.95 10.19
C TYR A 810 18.91 7.95 9.20
N GLN A 811 18.41 9.08 9.71
CA GLN A 811 17.82 10.16 8.90
C GLN A 811 18.82 10.80 7.93
N ILE A 812 20.11 10.81 8.26
CA ILE A 812 21.18 11.36 7.41
C ILE A 812 21.29 10.55 6.10
N TYR A 813 21.11 9.22 6.19
CA TYR A 813 21.10 8.36 5.01
C TYR A 813 19.78 8.45 4.24
N GLN A 814 18.63 8.63 4.90
CA GLN A 814 17.36 8.93 4.22
C GLN A 814 17.43 10.25 3.43
N ALA A 815 17.90 11.32 4.07
CA ALA A 815 18.10 12.63 3.44
C ALA A 815 19.05 12.56 2.23
N ARG A 816 20.15 11.80 2.32
CA ARG A 816 21.07 11.61 1.18
C ARG A 816 20.40 10.85 0.03
N LEU A 817 19.62 9.80 0.29
CA LEU A 817 18.88 9.06 -0.74
C LEU A 817 17.79 9.91 -1.42
N ALA A 818 17.15 10.81 -0.66
CA ALA A 818 16.25 11.84 -1.19
C ALA A 818 16.97 12.92 -2.02
N GLY A 819 18.30 12.89 -2.07
CA GLY A 819 19.14 13.80 -2.86
C GLY A 819 19.67 15.03 -2.13
N ALA A 820 19.32 15.25 -0.86
CA ALA A 820 19.60 16.49 -0.10
C ALA A 820 21.07 16.93 -0.11
N ASP A 821 21.37 18.07 -0.74
CA ASP A 821 22.73 18.59 -0.94
C ASP A 821 23.41 19.01 0.39
N ALA A 822 22.61 19.40 1.38
CA ALA A 822 23.05 19.65 2.76
C ALA A 822 21.97 19.23 3.78
N LEU A 823 22.34 19.30 5.05
CA LEU A 823 21.50 18.92 6.20
C LEU A 823 21.52 19.98 7.29
N LYS A 824 20.35 20.33 7.84
CA LYS A 824 20.24 21.11 9.07
C LYS A 824 20.50 20.22 10.29
N LEU A 825 21.36 20.66 11.20
CA LEU A 825 21.56 20.02 12.51
C LEU A 825 21.19 21.00 13.63
N ILE A 826 20.21 20.65 14.45
CA ILE A 826 19.70 21.53 15.52
C ILE A 826 20.53 21.28 16.79
N ALA A 827 21.36 22.24 17.20
CA ALA A 827 22.23 22.10 18.37
C ALA A 827 21.49 21.75 19.68
N PRO A 828 20.35 22.38 20.07
CA PRO A 828 19.67 22.01 21.31
C PRO A 828 19.02 20.62 21.31
N ALA A 829 18.85 19.97 20.14
CA ALA A 829 18.36 18.59 20.02
C ALA A 829 19.46 17.52 20.04
N LEU A 830 20.74 17.94 20.10
CA LEU A 830 21.91 17.09 19.89
C LEU A 830 22.93 17.23 21.02
N PRO A 831 23.24 16.16 21.76
CA PRO A 831 24.46 16.10 22.58
C PRO A 831 25.69 16.44 21.72
N ALA A 832 26.66 17.18 22.26
CA ALA A 832 27.82 17.66 21.50
C ALA A 832 28.63 16.54 20.79
N LYS A 833 28.61 15.32 21.35
CA LYS A 833 29.18 14.13 20.70
C LYS A 833 28.42 13.75 19.42
N ASP A 834 27.10 13.72 19.48
CA ASP A 834 26.23 13.33 18.38
C ASP A 834 26.23 14.40 17.28
N LEU A 835 26.21 15.69 17.66
CA LEU A 835 26.43 16.80 16.73
C LEU A 835 27.74 16.61 15.93
N MET A 836 28.84 16.26 16.60
CA MET A 836 30.11 15.96 15.93
C MET A 836 30.07 14.68 15.08
N TYR A 837 29.38 13.63 15.50
CA TYR A 837 29.24 12.42 14.68
C TYR A 837 28.36 12.66 13.44
N PHE A 838 27.26 13.42 13.57
CA PHE A 838 26.31 13.66 12.48
C PHE A 838 26.93 14.60 11.43
N HIS A 839 27.71 15.59 11.87
CA HIS A 839 28.60 16.38 10.99
C HIS A 839 29.59 15.49 10.24
N LYS A 840 30.31 14.59 10.93
CA LYS A 840 31.25 13.65 10.28
C LYS A 840 30.58 12.72 9.27
N ILE A 841 29.39 12.20 9.57
CA ILE A 841 28.63 11.30 8.68
C ILE A 841 28.12 12.06 7.45
N SER A 842 27.61 13.28 7.62
CA SER A 842 27.15 14.12 6.51
C SER A 842 28.30 14.43 5.55
N ASN A 843 29.44 14.89 6.07
CA ASN A 843 30.64 15.12 5.26
C ASN A 843 31.14 13.85 4.54
N ALA A 844 31.07 12.68 5.20
CA ALA A 844 31.43 11.40 4.58
C ALA A 844 30.45 10.95 3.47
N LEU A 845 29.22 11.47 3.47
CA LEU A 845 28.24 11.33 2.40
C LEU A 845 28.31 12.48 1.37
N GLY A 846 29.25 13.41 1.52
CA GLY A 846 29.43 14.60 0.69
C GLY A 846 28.46 15.75 1.00
N MET A 847 27.54 15.58 1.95
CA MET A 847 26.57 16.61 2.33
C MET A 847 27.20 17.62 3.29
N GLN A 848 26.85 18.88 3.12
CA GLN A 848 27.24 19.94 4.06
C GLN A 848 26.33 19.95 5.29
N CYS A 849 26.81 20.49 6.41
CA CYS A 849 25.97 20.78 7.58
C CYS A 849 25.84 22.28 7.79
N ILE A 850 24.61 22.73 8.04
CA ILE A 850 24.31 24.02 8.66
C ILE A 850 23.81 23.75 10.07
N VAL A 851 24.55 24.21 11.08
CA VAL A 851 24.17 24.00 12.49
C VAL A 851 23.29 25.15 12.97
N SER A 852 22.14 24.85 13.54
CA SER A 852 21.19 25.80 14.12
C SER A 852 21.49 26.03 15.60
N VAL A 853 21.63 27.29 16.02
CA VAL A 853 21.99 27.68 17.40
C VAL A 853 21.09 28.81 17.93
N SER A 854 20.82 28.82 19.23
CA SER A 854 20.04 29.85 19.93
C SER A 854 20.74 30.43 21.18
N SER A 855 21.94 29.96 21.55
CA SER A 855 22.76 30.53 22.64
C SER A 855 24.24 30.64 22.26
N ALA A 856 25.02 31.49 22.95
CA ALA A 856 26.46 31.65 22.73
C ALA A 856 27.24 30.34 22.96
N LYS A 857 26.83 29.52 23.92
CA LYS A 857 27.38 28.18 24.18
C LYS A 857 27.08 27.21 23.03
N GLN A 858 25.88 27.23 22.46
CA GLN A 858 25.56 26.44 21.27
C GLN A 858 26.36 26.90 20.05
N MET A 859 26.55 28.21 19.88
CA MET A 859 27.44 28.80 18.88
C MET A 859 28.88 28.28 19.06
N LEU A 860 29.44 28.33 20.27
CA LEU A 860 30.75 27.75 20.59
C LEU A 860 30.82 26.23 20.32
N MET A 861 29.76 25.46 20.60
CA MET A 861 29.72 24.04 20.24
C MET A 861 29.79 23.82 18.72
N ALA A 862 29.09 24.65 17.92
CA ALA A 862 29.15 24.60 16.46
C ALA A 862 30.53 25.03 15.91
N LEU A 863 31.12 26.11 16.46
CA LEU A 863 32.43 26.65 16.06
C LEU A 863 33.62 25.71 16.37
N ASN A 864 33.41 24.70 17.21
CA ASN A 864 34.38 23.66 17.55
C ASN A 864 34.28 22.40 16.66
N LEU A 865 33.33 22.34 15.72
CA LEU A 865 33.20 21.23 14.78
C LEU A 865 34.29 21.31 13.68
N PRO A 866 35.13 20.28 13.49
CA PRO A 866 36.19 20.32 12.47
C PRO A 866 35.63 20.53 11.06
N GLY A 867 36.05 21.61 10.39
CA GLY A 867 35.62 21.92 9.02
C GLY A 867 34.16 22.37 8.89
N ILE A 868 33.52 22.90 9.95
CA ILE A 868 32.23 23.60 9.78
C ILE A 868 32.41 24.81 8.85
N ARG A 869 31.47 25.02 7.92
CA ARG A 869 31.49 26.18 7.00
C ARG A 869 30.28 27.10 7.12
N ALA A 870 29.23 26.70 7.84
CA ALA A 870 28.05 27.53 8.05
C ALA A 870 27.31 27.24 9.37
N VAL A 871 26.77 28.30 9.99
CA VAL A 871 25.99 28.25 11.24
C VAL A 871 24.81 29.22 11.13
N SER A 872 23.62 28.77 11.51
CA SER A 872 22.38 29.56 11.51
C SER A 872 22.00 29.97 12.93
N ILE A 873 21.88 31.28 13.17
CA ILE A 873 21.44 31.84 14.46
C ILE A 873 19.92 32.00 14.42
N SER A 874 19.22 31.29 15.30
CA SER A 874 17.75 31.29 15.36
C SER A 874 17.22 32.33 16.34
N ASN A 875 16.59 33.39 15.80
CA ASN A 875 15.83 34.37 16.58
C ASN A 875 14.69 33.72 17.36
N ARG A 876 14.18 32.58 16.86
CA ARG A 876 13.14 31.83 17.55
C ARG A 876 13.78 30.85 18.53
N ASP A 877 13.30 30.84 19.78
CA ASP A 877 13.63 29.77 20.71
C ASP A 877 12.98 28.46 20.24
N MET A 878 13.71 27.35 20.25
CA MET A 878 13.14 26.08 19.79
C MET A 878 12.36 25.35 20.89
N ALA A 879 12.61 25.66 22.17
CA ALA A 879 11.78 25.16 23.27
C ALA A 879 10.44 25.90 23.32
N THR A 880 10.47 27.23 23.50
CA THR A 880 9.28 28.05 23.79
C THR A 880 8.61 28.65 22.54
N TRP A 881 9.26 28.58 21.37
CA TRP A 881 8.84 29.23 20.12
C TRP A 881 8.71 30.76 20.20
N ALA A 882 9.14 31.37 21.31
CA ALA A 882 9.27 32.82 21.46
C ALA A 882 10.26 33.42 20.45
N LEU A 883 9.99 34.63 19.96
CA LEU A 883 10.82 35.33 18.99
C LEU A 883 11.59 36.47 19.67
N ASP A 884 12.91 36.33 19.77
CA ASP A 884 13.83 37.36 20.24
C ASP A 884 14.73 37.80 19.08
N THR A 885 14.44 38.96 18.51
CA THR A 885 15.23 39.53 17.42
C THR A 885 16.51 40.22 17.89
N SER A 886 16.71 40.41 19.20
CA SER A 886 17.96 40.96 19.79
C SER A 886 19.01 39.89 20.12
N ARG A 887 18.67 38.63 19.86
CA ARG A 887 19.50 37.46 20.14
C ARG A 887 20.75 37.38 19.27
N VAL A 888 20.66 37.83 18.01
CA VAL A 888 21.80 37.82 17.07
C VAL A 888 22.90 38.74 17.59
N GLU A 889 22.56 39.98 17.93
CA GLU A 889 23.50 40.95 18.49
C GLU A 889 24.06 40.47 19.84
N ARG A 890 23.24 39.81 20.68
CA ARG A 890 23.68 39.23 21.96
C ARG A 890 24.69 38.10 21.78
N ILE A 891 24.47 37.19 20.82
CA ILE A 891 25.38 36.06 20.55
C ILE A 891 26.67 36.53 19.87
N LEU A 892 26.59 37.51 18.96
CA LEU A 892 27.78 38.10 18.31
C LEU A 892 28.55 39.06 19.22
N GLY A 893 27.91 39.59 20.26
CA GLY A 893 28.55 40.40 21.31
C GLY A 893 29.33 39.60 22.35
N ASP A 894 29.19 38.27 22.39
CA ASP A 894 29.91 37.40 23.32
C ASP A 894 31.40 37.29 22.96
N THR A 895 32.26 37.58 23.93
CA THR A 895 33.71 37.65 23.77
C THR A 895 34.35 36.32 23.37
N GLU A 896 33.80 35.18 23.80
CA GLU A 896 34.31 33.87 23.41
C GLU A 896 33.78 33.45 22.02
N VAL A 897 32.56 33.83 21.66
CA VAL A 897 32.04 33.67 20.28
C VAL A 897 32.89 34.47 19.29
N GLN A 898 33.27 35.70 19.64
CA GLN A 898 34.16 36.54 18.81
C GLN A 898 35.52 35.86 18.58
N LYS A 899 36.23 35.46 19.64
CA LYS A 899 37.46 34.65 19.54
C LYS A 899 37.25 33.33 18.79
N GLY A 900 36.07 32.74 18.94
CA GLY A 900 35.67 31.51 18.26
C GLY A 900 35.42 31.68 16.76
N LEU A 901 35.23 32.90 16.27
CA LEU A 901 35.09 33.29 14.87
C LEU A 901 36.40 33.85 14.26
N GLU A 902 37.28 34.43 15.08
CA GLU A 902 38.57 34.98 14.64
C GLU A 902 39.35 34.00 13.74
N GLY A 903 39.71 34.46 12.55
CA GLY A 903 40.49 33.69 11.57
C GLY A 903 39.75 32.53 10.88
N LYS A 904 38.44 32.35 11.09
CA LYS A 904 37.64 31.29 10.44
C LYS A 904 36.74 31.83 9.33
N ASP A 905 36.78 31.18 8.17
CA ASP A 905 35.84 31.42 7.07
C ASP A 905 34.56 30.59 7.29
N ILE A 906 33.60 31.18 8.03
CA ILE A 906 32.32 30.56 8.36
C ILE A 906 31.18 31.48 7.93
N THR A 907 30.30 30.98 7.07
CA THR A 907 29.09 31.70 6.65
C THR A 907 28.04 31.65 7.76
N LEU A 908 27.81 32.78 8.41
CA LEU A 908 26.69 32.94 9.34
C LEU A 908 25.39 33.16 8.56
N LEU A 909 24.29 32.64 9.10
CA LEU A 909 22.91 32.91 8.67
C LEU A 909 22.09 33.39 9.88
N VAL A 910 20.98 34.10 9.62
CA VAL A 910 19.92 34.35 10.62
C VAL A 910 18.61 33.69 10.17
N GLU A 911 17.87 33.11 11.10
CA GLU A 911 16.56 32.50 10.83
C GLU A 911 15.48 32.90 11.86
N GLY A 912 14.23 32.89 11.42
CA GLY A 912 13.05 33.16 12.25
C GLY A 912 12.71 34.65 12.36
N GLY A 913 11.42 34.97 12.24
CA GLY A 913 10.88 36.33 12.38
C GLY A 913 11.10 37.26 11.19
N LEU A 914 11.93 36.90 10.22
CA LEU A 914 12.24 37.70 9.04
C LEU A 914 11.03 37.75 8.09
N GLN A 915 10.40 38.92 7.94
CA GLN A 915 9.22 39.11 7.08
C GLN A 915 9.32 40.33 6.17
N THR A 916 10.19 41.29 6.49
CA THR A 916 10.30 42.59 5.84
C THR A 916 11.75 42.91 5.49
N LYS A 917 11.96 43.86 4.57
CA LYS A 917 13.30 44.38 4.26
C LYS A 917 14.01 44.96 5.48
N GLY A 918 13.28 45.59 6.41
CA GLY A 918 13.85 46.14 7.64
C GLY A 918 14.48 45.07 8.55
N ASP A 919 13.94 43.85 8.54
CA ASP A 919 14.52 42.71 9.27
C ASP A 919 15.86 42.29 8.64
N LEU A 920 15.95 42.27 7.31
CA LEU A 920 17.16 41.94 6.55
C LEU A 920 18.23 43.04 6.65
N ASP A 921 17.84 44.31 6.63
CA ASP A 921 18.75 45.43 6.87
C ASP A 921 19.32 45.38 8.30
N ARG A 922 18.54 44.92 9.29
CA ARG A 922 19.03 44.68 10.66
C ARG A 922 20.03 43.52 10.73
N THR A 923 19.77 42.37 10.10
CA THR A 923 20.74 41.27 10.09
C THR A 923 22.03 41.66 9.38
N LYS A 924 21.92 42.46 8.31
CA LYS A 924 23.05 43.04 7.57
C LYS A 924 23.84 44.06 8.39
N ALA A 925 23.16 44.87 9.22
CA ALA A 925 23.82 45.76 10.19
C ALA A 925 24.59 45.00 11.28
N ALA A 926 24.11 43.81 11.67
CA ALA A 926 24.84 42.85 12.51
C ALA A 926 25.94 42.05 11.75
N GLY A 927 26.25 42.41 10.50
CA GLY A 927 27.29 41.79 9.68
C GLY A 927 26.89 40.49 8.98
N ILE A 928 25.62 40.06 9.08
CA ILE A 928 25.14 38.81 8.49
C ILE A 928 24.30 39.07 7.22
N SER A 929 24.84 38.66 6.07
CA SER A 929 24.20 38.78 4.75
C SER A 929 23.61 37.48 4.21
N CYS A 930 23.38 36.47 5.05
CA CYS A 930 22.59 35.28 4.69
C CYS A 930 21.40 35.15 5.62
N VAL A 931 20.23 34.78 5.09
CA VAL A 931 18.99 34.64 5.87
C VAL A 931 18.21 33.40 5.47
N VAL A 932 17.44 32.86 6.41
CA VAL A 932 16.50 31.76 6.17
C VAL A 932 15.08 32.30 6.27
N VAL A 933 14.35 32.29 5.16
CA VAL A 933 13.01 32.89 5.03
C VAL A 933 12.06 31.86 4.45
N GLY A 934 10.90 31.68 5.10
CA GLY A 934 9.86 30.73 4.65
C GLY A 934 8.46 31.23 4.91
N GLU A 935 8.16 31.65 6.14
CA GLU A 935 6.81 32.07 6.53
C GLU A 935 6.26 33.25 5.70
N ALA A 936 7.10 34.20 5.29
CA ALA A 936 6.72 35.28 4.37
C ALA A 936 6.29 34.77 2.98
N PHE A 937 7.06 33.83 2.40
CA PHE A 937 6.75 33.22 1.10
C PHE A 937 5.52 32.32 1.16
N MET A 938 5.40 31.54 2.22
CA MET A 938 4.30 30.61 2.47
C MET A 938 2.96 31.32 2.66
N ARG A 939 2.96 32.50 3.31
CA ARG A 939 1.77 33.34 3.49
C ARG A 939 1.42 34.20 2.27
N SER A 940 2.31 34.32 1.29
CA SER A 940 2.10 35.16 0.10
C SER A 940 1.21 34.46 -0.95
N GLU A 941 0.40 35.26 -1.63
CA GLU A 941 -0.29 34.85 -2.87
C GLU A 941 0.73 34.68 -4.01
N ASP A 942 1.72 35.58 -4.10
CA ASP A 942 2.87 35.51 -5.01
C ASP A 942 4.19 35.36 -4.20
N PRO A 943 4.73 34.12 -4.09
CA PRO A 943 5.99 33.87 -3.39
C PRO A 943 7.22 34.41 -4.13
N ALA A 944 7.16 34.49 -5.47
CA ALA A 944 8.29 34.94 -6.27
C ALA A 944 8.49 36.45 -6.13
N LYS A 945 7.40 37.22 -6.21
CA LYS A 945 7.45 38.66 -5.91
C LYS A 945 7.85 38.91 -4.45
N ALA A 946 7.32 38.15 -3.49
CA ALA A 946 7.71 38.31 -2.08
C ALA A 946 9.21 38.03 -1.83
N ALA A 947 9.84 37.17 -2.63
CA ALA A 947 11.29 36.98 -2.61
C ALA A 947 12.04 38.15 -3.28
N GLN A 948 11.56 38.66 -4.42
CA GLN A 948 12.14 39.83 -5.09
C GLN A 948 12.07 41.10 -4.22
N ASP A 949 10.93 41.36 -3.58
CA ASP A 949 10.71 42.50 -2.67
C ASP A 949 11.58 42.46 -1.39
N LEU A 950 12.24 41.32 -1.10
CA LEU A 950 13.25 41.16 -0.03
C LEU A 950 14.71 41.18 -0.53
N LEU A 951 14.94 40.98 -1.83
CA LEU A 951 16.28 40.97 -2.44
C LEU A 951 16.72 42.34 -2.98
N VAL A 952 15.77 43.24 -3.25
CA VAL A 952 15.95 44.63 -3.77
C VAL A 952 15.97 45.64 -2.64
#